data_AF-A0A2R8BWS5-F1
#
_entry.id   AF-A0A2R8BWS5-F1
#
_cell.length_a   1.000
_cell.length_b   1.000
_cell.length_c   1.000
_cell.angle_alpha   90.00
_cell.angle_beta   90.00
_cell.angle_gamma   90.00
#
_symmetry.space_group_name_H-M   'P 1'
#
loop_
_entity.id
_entity.type
_entity.pdbx_description
1 polymer ?
#
loop_
_entity_poly.entity_id
_entity_poly.type
_entity_poly.pdbx_seq_one_letter_code
_entity_poly.pdbx_strand_id
1 'polypeptide(L)'
;MTDKTYSRNILIDTPSQIDAFQGKGHERTAKSLAVAISQFENSDRSIGLDGPWGSGKSSIVEIATRELNELSKNGGKKFAFFTFDIWKSQGTAFRRAFLEHFVSWSIQNFPRKKVELQKIEEKIRGKTRHVTTNNNTTLDWYGVLVLLTLPFLPIFYFWAKKEYDLSTKPTETAPTPSDASAVGAAGDVISASEPFLNSAPMWVLYIFLLVTLGKAGWVYFSHEKSKKVTFWEALSRTLLITAKQYEKQQSTQHIREVDPNDFEFQATLSEIISTVQSPKTRVVLVLDNIDRLPPDQIDDHWSAIRSIFSRNLAGGKHTEDDSITAIVPYDRSHIQGAIIGTGDGQDISPTEGALAKRELFSKTFDEILFVAPPVMSNSREFFDALISEALPNFQNREELFRVYLIFSTYMKPPNGHFTPRQIISFINDLTNLFCIHEGKHPLSTVAVYTCHRERISDNPFILTNDSIIDAKLRRLAPDPEIEQNLAALLYNVDSQFALEILLDERISTAATQDNSKDLVELSQSHGFDLRVDEVIRSHAKDWIGAGEFGNAIINFGNLLPAYPGTAKHQVVDSLIYFFKEIPELSPDKDDYFPYFSLLDFCPTNRVSDLSKEVISKVLNTAIADGKGEISYSAGRSIIDFIDTLQSHLSDKLTTDEFRSLLKEFKLPSDPDFMLGVANRVSECEISLSDFGKVAFTLKEDDTKLEDFARDDYNLSEAAFGELLSAKVVTSQKWVETANSIIELLKDPKNVSTKIFDGLLGTLAKIWTNLGQIKRKDINLGSLSESAVFYAGLKVVYEHELEATGLGHAVFLVKHPRLSEDLPSTEEETKGTFTSEMKAAKQWFADVYGGETALEQTQVDRILENARSTRSVGSWVDAGRKGGDALIECVVRTAFGSQDLPRFALTTFLNNFDYSQGLVGDQFVEVLQKYDSYIDQDSVNELKLSEIPIGVLSDTKNISGGGWRRVHKKVEGTLLQTEHKLWAEKLENADHDVCLVAEMARSHELKLDNADFRLAFMNMVLKVLKGDITEFSNEINFDAVFEAIPESFHNDIFRQCREKVSEVSHEGLRLSETLFPNVLKSIVSSGEKISASEKDNVTRHLLCTALESGNVNVLNIFLSLGRRKVGDFINKSHQSTKDKVDGALAAYANDCDDRAYFQQVSYLVKGKKKTSSLWGIWFPHLVTSGKDEEEEAEDQR
;
A
#
# COMPACT_ATOMS: atom_id res chain seq x y z
N MET A 1 28.89 -45.25 -15.12
CA MET A 1 29.81 -45.69 -14.06
C MET A 1 29.39 -47.10 -13.66
N THR A 2 30.35 -47.98 -13.38
CA THR A 2 30.10 -49.37 -12.98
C THR A 2 29.25 -49.41 -11.71
N ASP A 3 28.10 -50.10 -11.75
CA ASP A 3 27.29 -50.47 -10.57
C ASP A 3 28.16 -51.25 -9.58
N LYS A 4 28.81 -50.53 -8.66
CA LYS A 4 29.42 -51.12 -7.48
C LYS A 4 28.30 -51.27 -6.46
N THR A 5 27.66 -52.42 -6.45
CA THR A 5 26.75 -52.81 -5.37
C THR A 5 27.56 -52.93 -4.08
N TYR A 6 27.43 -51.94 -3.20
CA TYR A 6 28.07 -51.96 -1.89
C TYR A 6 27.30 -52.94 -0.99
N SER A 7 27.86 -54.14 -0.79
CA SER A 7 27.32 -55.14 0.13
C SER A 7 27.82 -54.92 1.56
N ARG A 8 26.92 -54.97 2.54
CA ARG A 8 27.27 -54.88 3.98
C ARG A 8 27.13 -56.22 4.70
N ASN A 9 27.98 -56.43 5.70
CA ASN A 9 27.81 -57.49 6.71
C ASN A 9 27.34 -56.86 8.02
N ILE A 10 26.27 -57.40 8.61
CA ILE A 10 25.75 -56.91 9.90
C ILE A 10 26.57 -57.54 11.04
N LEU A 11 27.13 -56.70 11.90
CA LEU A 11 27.88 -57.12 13.07
C LEU A 11 26.92 -57.48 14.23
N ILE A 12 27.07 -58.67 14.83
CA ILE A 12 26.17 -59.20 15.89
C ILE A 12 26.86 -59.13 17.26
N ASP A 13 26.18 -58.54 18.25
CA ASP A 13 26.64 -58.47 19.65
C ASP A 13 26.26 -59.75 20.42
N THR A 14 27.24 -60.61 20.74
CA THR A 14 27.03 -61.84 21.53
C THR A 14 28.01 -61.92 22.71
N PRO A 15 27.60 -62.45 23.89
CA PRO A 15 28.52 -62.64 25.01
C PRO A 15 29.66 -63.59 24.63
N SER A 16 30.90 -63.14 24.84
CA SER A 16 32.09 -63.94 24.53
C SER A 16 32.44 -64.93 25.66
N GLN A 17 32.87 -66.13 25.29
CA GLN A 17 33.47 -67.11 26.21
C GLN A 17 34.98 -66.90 26.43
N ILE A 18 35.59 -65.89 25.80
CA ILE A 18 37.02 -65.56 25.90
C ILE A 18 37.18 -64.07 26.19
N ASP A 19 38.06 -63.72 27.12
CA ASP A 19 38.46 -62.34 27.35
C ASP A 19 39.41 -61.87 26.21
N ALA A 20 38.84 -61.18 25.22
CA ALA A 20 39.57 -60.61 24.09
C ALA A 20 40.33 -59.32 24.44
N PHE A 21 40.18 -58.79 25.67
CA PHE A 21 40.83 -57.56 26.09
C PHE A 21 42.24 -57.84 26.64
N GLN A 22 43.20 -56.99 26.29
CA GLN A 22 44.60 -57.18 26.68
C GLN A 22 44.81 -57.26 28.21
N GLY A 23 43.96 -56.57 28.99
CA GLY A 23 44.05 -56.51 30.45
C GLY A 23 43.56 -57.76 31.20
N LYS A 24 42.92 -58.73 30.52
CA LYS A 24 42.36 -59.97 31.13
C LYS A 24 41.58 -59.73 32.44
N GLY A 25 40.78 -58.66 32.46
CA GLY A 25 40.03 -58.24 33.65
C GLY A 25 38.82 -59.14 33.90
N HIS A 26 38.07 -59.46 32.85
CA HIS A 26 36.90 -60.34 32.93
C HIS A 26 37.32 -61.76 33.33
N GLU A 27 38.46 -62.24 32.83
CA GLU A 27 39.01 -63.54 33.20
C GLU A 27 39.29 -63.67 34.71
N ARG A 28 39.80 -62.60 35.35
CA ARG A 28 40.10 -62.58 36.79
C ARG A 28 38.82 -62.59 37.64
N THR A 29 37.83 -61.78 37.26
CA THR A 29 36.52 -61.76 37.94
C THR A 29 35.77 -63.08 37.73
N ALA A 30 35.81 -63.66 36.53
CA ALA A 30 35.20 -64.95 36.22
C ALA A 30 35.83 -66.10 37.03
N LYS A 31 37.15 -66.11 37.21
CA LYS A 31 37.82 -67.08 38.09
C LYS A 31 37.42 -66.92 39.55
N SER A 32 37.29 -65.69 40.03
CA SER A 32 36.82 -65.41 41.39
C SER A 32 35.36 -65.88 41.58
N LEU A 33 34.51 -65.67 40.58
CA LEU A 33 33.14 -66.18 40.54
C LEU A 33 33.10 -67.71 40.55
N ALA A 34 33.92 -68.37 39.74
CA ALA A 34 34.04 -69.83 39.72
C ALA A 34 34.49 -70.38 41.09
N VAL A 35 35.46 -69.74 41.75
CA VAL A 35 35.90 -70.13 43.09
C VAL A 35 34.77 -69.97 44.10
N ALA A 36 34.06 -68.84 44.12
CA ALA A 36 32.94 -68.60 45.04
C ALA A 36 31.84 -69.67 44.89
N ILE A 37 31.42 -69.99 43.66
CA ILE A 37 30.41 -71.02 43.37
C ILE A 37 30.87 -72.41 43.85
N SER A 38 32.16 -72.70 43.73
CA SER A 38 32.72 -74.00 44.15
C SER A 38 32.81 -74.18 45.67
N GLN A 39 32.94 -73.09 46.43
CA GLN A 39 33.14 -73.11 47.89
C GLN A 39 31.84 -73.15 48.70
N PHE A 40 30.70 -72.79 48.09
CA PHE A 40 29.44 -72.76 48.81
C PHE A 40 28.93 -74.17 49.09
N GLU A 41 28.82 -74.59 50.36
CA GLU A 41 28.25 -75.89 50.73
C GLU A 41 27.13 -75.73 51.77
N ASN A 42 26.13 -76.61 51.73
CA ASN A 42 25.11 -76.78 52.78
C ASN A 42 24.23 -75.57 53.15
N SER A 43 24.14 -74.55 52.29
CA SER A 43 23.29 -73.36 52.52
C SER A 43 22.89 -72.68 51.21
N ASP A 44 21.74 -72.00 51.23
CA ASP A 44 21.30 -71.12 50.14
C ASP A 44 22.25 -69.91 50.07
N ARG A 45 22.76 -69.59 48.88
CA ARG A 45 23.74 -68.52 48.66
C ARG A 45 23.41 -67.66 47.44
N SER A 46 23.60 -66.36 47.57
CA SER A 46 23.39 -65.39 46.50
C SER A 46 24.66 -64.60 46.18
N ILE A 47 25.00 -64.49 44.90
CA ILE A 47 26.15 -63.73 44.38
C ILE A 47 25.65 -62.55 43.56
N GLY A 48 26.10 -61.35 43.91
CA GLY A 48 25.89 -60.15 43.12
C GLY A 48 27.05 -59.88 42.16
N LEU A 49 26.78 -59.65 40.87
CA LEU A 49 27.77 -59.10 39.93
C LEU A 49 27.48 -57.61 39.71
N ASP A 50 28.20 -56.76 40.44
CA ASP A 50 28.04 -55.29 40.42
C ASP A 50 28.91 -54.69 39.32
N GLY A 51 28.29 -54.07 38.32
CA GLY A 51 29.02 -53.29 37.31
C GLY A 51 28.09 -52.49 36.40
N PRO A 52 28.60 -51.40 35.79
CA PRO A 52 27.78 -50.54 34.95
C PRO A 52 27.28 -51.26 33.70
N TRP A 53 26.27 -50.69 33.05
CA TRP A 53 25.76 -51.26 31.81
C TRP A 53 26.85 -51.37 30.73
N GLY A 54 26.86 -52.48 29.97
CA GLY A 54 27.89 -52.76 28.96
C GLY A 54 29.26 -53.20 29.50
N SER A 55 29.40 -53.43 30.82
CA SER A 55 30.66 -53.86 31.44
C SER A 55 31.06 -55.33 31.20
N GLY A 56 30.24 -56.13 30.49
CA GLY A 56 30.58 -57.53 30.17
C GLY A 56 30.13 -58.57 31.20
N LYS A 57 29.18 -58.23 32.08
CA LYS A 57 28.66 -59.12 33.14
C LYS A 57 28.22 -60.51 32.64
N SER A 58 27.42 -60.57 31.56
CA SER A 58 26.98 -61.85 30.98
C SER A 58 28.16 -62.64 30.36
N SER A 59 29.18 -61.96 29.81
CA SER A 59 30.41 -62.62 29.34
C SER A 59 31.22 -63.22 30.49
N ILE A 60 31.26 -62.57 31.66
CA ILE A 60 31.91 -63.12 32.85
C ILE A 60 31.22 -64.41 33.33
N VAL A 61 29.89 -64.48 33.26
CA VAL A 61 29.13 -65.70 33.59
C VAL A 61 29.47 -66.84 32.63
N GLU A 62 29.56 -66.56 31.33
CA GLU A 62 29.98 -67.53 30.31
C GLU A 62 31.41 -68.04 30.53
N ILE A 63 32.36 -67.13 30.81
CA ILE A 63 33.75 -67.49 31.12
C ILE A 63 33.81 -68.33 32.41
N ALA A 64 33.08 -67.95 33.46
CA ALA A 64 33.04 -68.72 34.71
C ALA A 64 32.42 -70.13 34.51
N THR A 65 31.42 -70.24 33.64
CA THR A 65 30.82 -71.52 33.24
C THR A 65 31.84 -72.43 32.57
N ARG A 66 32.67 -71.89 31.67
CA ARG A 66 33.79 -72.61 31.04
C ARG A 66 34.79 -73.10 32.09
N GLU A 67 35.26 -72.23 32.98
CA GLU A 67 36.22 -72.57 34.04
C GLU A 67 35.68 -73.68 34.98
N LEU A 68 34.41 -73.60 35.40
CA LEU A 68 33.79 -74.63 36.24
C LEU A 68 33.60 -75.97 35.52
N ASN A 69 33.30 -75.95 34.22
CA ASN A 69 33.21 -77.16 33.41
C ASN A 69 34.58 -77.85 33.25
N GLU A 70 35.66 -77.08 33.18
CA GLU A 70 37.03 -77.62 33.18
C GLU A 70 37.39 -78.25 34.54
N LEU A 71 37.03 -77.60 35.65
CA LEU A 71 37.22 -78.15 37.00
C LEU A 71 36.44 -79.45 37.24
N SER A 72 35.22 -79.58 36.68
CA SER A 72 34.42 -80.81 36.79
C SER A 72 35.04 -82.00 36.06
N LYS A 73 35.74 -81.79 34.93
CA LYS A 73 36.44 -82.86 34.19
C LYS A 73 37.56 -83.52 35.02
N ASN A 74 38.07 -82.83 36.04
CA ASN A 74 39.13 -83.31 36.95
C ASN A 74 38.60 -84.01 38.21
N GLY A 75 37.36 -84.54 38.17
CA GLY A 75 36.76 -85.31 39.29
C GLY A 75 35.92 -84.47 40.26
N GLY A 76 35.71 -83.19 39.98
CA GLY A 76 34.88 -82.28 40.78
C GLY A 76 33.38 -82.35 40.47
N LYS A 77 32.56 -81.71 41.33
CA LYS A 77 31.10 -81.54 41.14
C LYS A 77 30.80 -80.90 39.77
N LYS A 78 29.77 -81.38 39.07
CA LYS A 78 29.29 -80.80 37.81
C LYS A 78 28.35 -79.64 38.09
N PHE A 79 28.52 -78.49 37.42
CA PHE A 79 27.66 -77.33 37.56
C PHE A 79 26.78 -77.15 36.31
N ALA A 80 25.48 -76.96 36.49
CA ALA A 80 24.53 -76.69 35.41
C ALA A 80 23.92 -75.30 35.62
N PHE A 81 24.05 -74.43 34.62
CA PHE A 81 23.60 -73.04 34.69
C PHE A 81 22.22 -72.88 34.05
N PHE A 82 21.29 -72.31 34.80
CA PHE A 82 19.99 -71.89 34.30
C PHE A 82 19.92 -70.37 34.27
N THR A 83 19.84 -69.79 33.07
CA THR A 83 19.71 -68.33 32.90
C THR A 83 18.26 -67.95 32.69
N PHE A 84 17.75 -67.07 33.56
CA PHE A 84 16.44 -66.46 33.46
C PHE A 84 16.58 -64.97 33.14
N ASP A 85 16.02 -64.55 32.00
CA ASP A 85 16.02 -63.16 31.53
C ASP A 85 14.80 -62.44 32.08
N ILE A 86 14.99 -61.63 33.11
CA ILE A 86 13.88 -61.02 33.85
C ILE A 86 13.13 -60.02 32.96
N TRP A 87 13.86 -59.26 32.15
CA TRP A 87 13.27 -58.27 31.24
C TRP A 87 12.34 -58.92 30.20
N LYS A 88 12.71 -60.09 29.66
CA LYS A 88 11.83 -60.82 28.71
C LYS A 88 10.53 -61.34 29.34
N SER A 89 10.46 -61.43 30.66
CA SER A 89 9.27 -61.89 31.39
C SER A 89 8.35 -60.77 31.86
N GLN A 90 8.62 -59.52 31.46
CA GLN A 90 7.83 -58.34 31.80
C GLN A 90 6.34 -58.50 31.43
N GLY A 91 5.45 -58.12 32.35
CA GLY A 91 4.00 -58.21 32.15
C GLY A 91 3.36 -59.58 32.49
N THR A 92 4.15 -60.55 32.95
CA THR A 92 3.66 -61.83 33.49
C THR A 92 3.95 -61.97 34.99
N ALA A 93 3.24 -62.88 35.65
CA ALA A 93 3.49 -63.25 37.04
C ALA A 93 4.92 -63.84 37.20
N PHE A 94 5.85 -63.06 37.76
CA PHE A 94 7.29 -63.38 37.80
C PHE A 94 7.58 -64.78 38.35
N ARG A 95 7.00 -65.14 39.50
CA ARG A 95 7.29 -66.41 40.18
C ARG A 95 6.79 -67.58 39.35
N ARG A 96 5.64 -67.43 38.70
CA ARG A 96 5.10 -68.43 37.77
C ARG A 96 6.01 -68.61 36.55
N ALA A 97 6.33 -67.52 35.86
CA ALA A 97 7.17 -67.55 34.66
C ALA A 97 8.54 -68.16 34.96
N PHE A 98 9.13 -67.80 36.10
CA PHE A 98 10.37 -68.39 36.58
C PHE A 98 10.26 -69.91 36.75
N LEU A 99 9.24 -70.40 37.48
CA LEU A 99 9.05 -71.84 37.69
C LEU A 99 8.78 -72.60 36.38
N GLU A 100 7.97 -72.05 35.48
CA GLU A 100 7.69 -72.68 34.17
C GLU A 100 8.95 -72.80 33.32
N HIS A 101 9.76 -71.73 33.23
CA HIS A 101 11.03 -71.74 32.51
C HIS A 101 12.04 -72.68 33.15
N PHE A 102 12.11 -72.70 34.49
CA PHE A 102 13.05 -73.54 35.22
C PHE A 102 12.71 -75.02 35.11
N VAL A 103 11.43 -75.39 35.18
CA VAL A 103 10.99 -76.79 34.96
C VAL A 103 11.22 -77.22 33.52
N SER A 104 10.89 -76.37 32.55
CA SER A 104 11.12 -76.65 31.13
C SER A 104 12.62 -76.88 30.84
N TRP A 105 13.49 -76.01 31.35
CA TRP A 105 14.94 -76.18 31.25
C TRP A 105 15.43 -77.44 31.97
N SER A 106 14.88 -77.74 33.15
CA SER A 106 15.21 -78.94 33.93
C SER A 106 14.86 -80.23 33.18
N ILE A 107 13.70 -80.27 32.51
CA ILE A 107 13.27 -81.41 31.67
C ILE A 107 14.25 -81.65 30.53
N GLN A 108 14.76 -80.58 29.91
CA GLN A 108 15.71 -80.66 28.79
C GLN A 108 17.11 -81.10 29.25
N ASN A 109 17.60 -80.57 30.37
CA ASN A 109 18.98 -80.79 30.84
C ASN A 109 19.14 -82.04 31.71
N PHE A 110 18.05 -82.56 32.30
CA PHE A 110 18.04 -83.76 33.13
C PHE A 110 17.03 -84.82 32.63
N PRO A 111 17.26 -85.45 31.45
CA PRO A 111 16.29 -86.37 30.83
C PRO A 111 15.90 -87.57 31.70
N ARG A 112 16.79 -88.03 32.60
CA ARG A 112 16.54 -89.16 33.51
C ARG A 112 15.48 -88.86 34.58
N LYS A 113 15.20 -87.59 34.83
CA LYS A 113 14.24 -87.10 35.84
C LYS A 113 12.94 -86.56 35.23
N LYS A 114 12.78 -86.71 33.91
CA LYS A 114 11.66 -86.16 33.14
C LYS A 114 10.27 -86.52 33.69
N VAL A 115 10.06 -87.75 34.15
CA VAL A 115 8.75 -88.19 34.67
C VAL A 115 8.37 -87.50 35.99
N GLU A 116 9.34 -87.26 36.88
CA GLU A 116 9.13 -86.52 38.12
C GLU A 116 8.89 -85.02 37.83
N LEU A 117 9.69 -84.45 36.92
CA LEU A 117 9.59 -83.05 36.52
C LEU A 117 8.29 -82.73 35.75
N GLN A 118 7.78 -83.64 34.92
CA GLN A 118 6.50 -83.45 34.23
C GLN A 118 5.31 -83.41 35.21
N LYS A 119 5.36 -84.18 36.31
CA LYS A 119 4.34 -84.08 37.38
C LYS A 119 4.39 -82.71 38.06
N ILE A 120 5.60 -82.17 38.28
CA ILE A 120 5.79 -80.83 38.83
C ILE A 120 5.31 -79.77 37.83
N GLU A 121 5.57 -79.93 36.52
CA GLU A 121 5.08 -79.05 35.46
C GLU A 121 3.54 -78.99 35.43
N GLU A 122 2.86 -80.13 35.52
CA GLU A 122 1.40 -80.24 35.60
C GLU A 122 0.84 -79.54 36.86
N LYS A 123 1.55 -79.64 37.99
CA LYS A 123 1.21 -78.97 39.27
C LYS A 123 1.36 -77.45 39.17
N ILE A 124 2.40 -76.95 38.50
CA ILE A 124 2.60 -75.51 38.25
C ILE A 124 1.49 -74.96 37.35
N ARG A 125 1.13 -75.69 36.28
CA ARG A 125 0.12 -75.23 35.30
C ARG A 125 -1.33 -75.17 35.84
N GLY A 126 -1.72 -75.98 36.84
CA GLY A 126 -2.97 -75.84 37.62
C GLY A 126 -4.33 -76.00 36.89
N LYS A 127 -5.43 -76.23 37.65
CA LYS A 127 -6.77 -76.74 37.26
C LYS A 127 -7.50 -76.00 36.12
N THR A 128 -8.21 -76.76 35.28
CA THR A 128 -9.07 -76.33 34.17
C THR A 128 -10.26 -75.48 34.61
N ARG A 129 -10.38 -74.25 34.08
CA ARG A 129 -11.58 -73.39 34.23
C ARG A 129 -12.32 -73.35 32.90
N HIS A 130 -13.55 -73.88 32.86
CA HIS A 130 -14.43 -73.76 31.69
C HIS A 130 -15.05 -72.35 31.69
N VAL A 131 -14.53 -71.43 30.88
CA VAL A 131 -15.15 -70.13 30.66
C VAL A 131 -16.08 -70.24 29.46
N THR A 132 -17.38 -70.28 29.72
CA THR A 132 -18.41 -70.13 28.67
C THR A 132 -18.79 -68.66 28.56
N THR A 133 -18.25 -67.96 27.58
CA THR A 133 -18.69 -66.60 27.25
C THR A 133 -19.90 -66.70 26.33
N ASN A 134 -21.10 -66.39 26.84
CA ASN A 134 -22.30 -66.25 26.02
C ASN A 134 -22.42 -64.78 25.58
N ASN A 135 -22.10 -64.48 24.32
CA ASN A 135 -22.40 -63.20 23.71
C ASN A 135 -23.82 -63.29 23.09
N ASN A 136 -24.82 -62.74 23.77
CA ASN A 136 -26.20 -62.77 23.28
C ASN A 136 -26.48 -61.50 22.47
N THR A 137 -26.43 -61.58 21.14
CA THR A 137 -26.95 -60.51 20.26
C THR A 137 -28.47 -60.62 20.17
N THR A 138 -29.20 -59.69 20.77
CA THR A 138 -30.65 -59.54 20.60
C THR A 138 -30.91 -58.56 19.45
N LEU A 139 -31.77 -58.92 18.50
CA LEU A 139 -32.19 -58.01 17.43
C LEU A 139 -33.08 -56.90 18.00
N ASP A 140 -32.82 -55.66 17.59
CA ASP A 140 -33.68 -54.52 17.87
C ASP A 140 -35.03 -54.65 17.11
N TRP A 141 -36.06 -53.92 17.53
CA TRP A 141 -37.43 -54.05 16.99
C TRP A 141 -37.48 -53.87 15.46
N TYR A 142 -36.64 -52.96 14.93
CA TYR A 142 -36.49 -52.74 13.49
C TYR A 142 -35.83 -53.94 12.78
N GLY A 143 -34.79 -54.52 13.39
CA GLY A 143 -34.09 -55.69 12.85
C GLY A 143 -34.99 -56.94 12.80
N VAL A 144 -35.88 -57.08 13.79
CA VAL A 144 -36.94 -58.10 13.76
C VAL A 144 -37.90 -57.84 12.59
N LEU A 145 -38.38 -56.61 12.40
CA LEU A 145 -39.31 -56.25 11.32
C LEU A 145 -38.70 -56.51 9.92
N VAL A 146 -37.43 -56.17 9.72
CA VAL A 146 -36.71 -56.41 8.46
C VAL A 146 -36.57 -57.91 8.18
N LEU A 147 -36.13 -58.69 9.17
CA LEU A 147 -36.00 -60.15 8.98
C LEU A 147 -37.34 -60.86 8.77
N LEU A 148 -38.43 -60.32 9.33
CA LEU A 148 -39.79 -60.85 9.14
C LEU A 148 -40.36 -60.50 7.75
N THR A 149 -39.98 -59.35 7.18
CA THR A 149 -40.44 -58.88 5.87
C THR A 149 -39.57 -59.37 4.70
N LEU A 150 -38.33 -59.76 4.94
CA LEU A 150 -37.42 -60.26 3.90
C LEU A 150 -37.99 -61.43 3.06
N PRO A 151 -38.69 -62.42 3.66
CA PRO A 151 -39.37 -63.48 2.89
C PRO A 151 -40.57 -63.00 2.07
N PHE A 152 -41.11 -61.80 2.34
CA PHE A 152 -42.25 -61.23 1.62
C PHE A 152 -41.83 -60.72 0.23
N LEU A 153 -40.57 -60.28 0.06
CA LEU A 153 -40.09 -59.67 -1.19
C LEU A 153 -40.21 -60.59 -2.42
N PRO A 154 -39.76 -61.86 -2.40
CA PRO A 154 -39.92 -62.75 -3.55
C PRO A 154 -41.39 -63.05 -3.86
N ILE A 155 -42.23 -63.17 -2.83
CA ILE A 155 -43.65 -63.47 -2.95
C ILE A 155 -44.41 -62.29 -3.57
N PHE A 156 -44.15 -61.09 -3.08
CA PHE A 156 -44.67 -59.85 -3.67
C PHE A 156 -44.22 -59.70 -5.12
N TYR A 157 -42.95 -60.00 -5.42
CA TYR A 157 -42.44 -59.97 -6.79
C TYR A 157 -43.18 -60.97 -7.72
N PHE A 158 -43.40 -62.22 -7.29
CA PHE A 158 -44.15 -63.19 -8.10
C PHE A 158 -45.61 -62.80 -8.30
N TRP A 159 -46.26 -62.19 -7.30
CA TRP A 159 -47.62 -61.66 -7.45
C TRP A 159 -47.65 -60.44 -8.38
N ALA A 160 -46.79 -59.45 -8.17
CA ALA A 160 -46.70 -58.25 -9.01
C ALA A 160 -46.39 -58.60 -10.46
N LYS A 161 -45.52 -59.59 -10.68
CA LYS A 161 -45.24 -60.13 -12.02
C LYS A 161 -46.48 -60.76 -12.65
N LYS A 162 -47.24 -61.56 -11.90
CA LYS A 162 -48.47 -62.19 -12.42
C LYS A 162 -49.52 -61.15 -12.80
N GLU A 163 -49.69 -60.09 -12.00
CA GLU A 163 -50.64 -59.00 -12.27
C GLU A 163 -50.18 -58.13 -13.46
N TYR A 164 -48.87 -57.89 -13.57
CA TYR A 164 -48.25 -57.23 -14.72
C TYR A 164 -48.39 -58.05 -16.01
N ASP A 165 -48.20 -59.36 -15.96
CA ASP A 165 -48.36 -60.27 -17.11
C ASP A 165 -49.84 -60.42 -17.53
N LEU A 166 -50.79 -60.19 -16.63
CA LEU A 166 -52.24 -60.15 -16.89
C LEU A 166 -52.70 -58.84 -17.54
N SER A 167 -52.01 -57.73 -17.28
CA SER A 167 -52.33 -56.40 -17.81
C SER A 167 -51.65 -56.06 -19.14
N THR A 168 -50.72 -56.89 -19.62
CA THR A 168 -49.85 -56.60 -20.79
C THR A 168 -50.04 -57.52 -22.01
N LYS A 169 -51.11 -58.32 -22.08
CA LYS A 169 -51.42 -59.11 -23.29
C LYS A 169 -52.43 -58.40 -24.21
N PRO A 170 -52.08 -58.08 -25.47
CA PRO A 170 -53.03 -57.63 -26.49
C PRO A 170 -53.86 -58.81 -27.02
N THR A 171 -55.16 -58.56 -27.15
CA THR A 171 -56.16 -59.46 -27.72
C THR A 171 -55.98 -59.57 -29.23
N GLU A 172 -55.43 -60.68 -29.73
CA GLU A 172 -55.44 -61.03 -31.16
C GLU A 172 -55.93 -62.47 -31.34
N THR A 173 -57.24 -62.61 -31.59
CA THR A 173 -57.83 -63.35 -32.71
C THR A 173 -59.29 -63.67 -32.39
N ALA A 174 -60.16 -62.98 -33.13
CA ALA A 174 -61.60 -63.14 -33.13
C ALA A 174 -62.01 -64.50 -33.72
N PRO A 175 -63.09 -65.14 -33.21
CA PRO A 175 -63.79 -66.19 -33.93
C PRO A 175 -64.78 -65.58 -34.94
N THR A 176 -64.84 -66.16 -36.14
CA THR A 176 -65.84 -65.88 -37.17
C THR A 176 -67.24 -66.40 -36.81
N PRO A 177 -68.30 -65.87 -37.45
CA PRO A 177 -69.62 -65.72 -36.85
C PRO A 177 -70.67 -66.70 -37.39
N SER A 178 -71.58 -67.13 -36.51
CA SER A 178 -73.00 -67.36 -36.83
C SER A 178 -73.74 -67.67 -35.53
N ASP A 179 -74.34 -66.65 -34.91
CA ASP A 179 -75.79 -66.63 -34.63
C ASP A 179 -76.17 -65.53 -33.64
N ALA A 180 -77.28 -64.91 -34.01
CA ALA A 180 -77.98 -63.75 -33.49
C ALA A 180 -77.97 -63.48 -31.97
N SER A 181 -78.00 -62.16 -31.70
CA SER A 181 -78.75 -61.48 -30.63
C SER A 181 -78.15 -61.43 -29.22
N ALA A 182 -77.40 -60.37 -28.93
CA ALA A 182 -77.47 -59.64 -27.67
C ALA A 182 -76.65 -58.34 -27.77
N VAL A 183 -77.36 -57.21 -27.94
CA VAL A 183 -76.86 -55.87 -27.64
C VAL A 183 -77.07 -55.66 -26.14
N GLY A 184 -75.98 -55.53 -25.39
CA GLY A 184 -76.01 -55.16 -23.97
C GLY A 184 -74.64 -55.33 -23.31
N ALA A 185 -74.22 -54.30 -22.56
CA ALA A 185 -73.02 -54.20 -21.72
C ALA A 185 -71.69 -53.80 -22.39
N ALA A 186 -71.61 -52.52 -22.79
CA ALA A 186 -70.37 -51.76 -22.61
C ALA A 186 -70.15 -51.58 -21.10
N GLY A 187 -69.15 -52.27 -20.55
CA GLY A 187 -68.86 -52.26 -19.11
C GLY A 187 -67.94 -53.38 -18.60
N ASP A 188 -67.53 -54.33 -19.44
CA ASP A 188 -66.70 -55.48 -19.05
C ASP A 188 -65.26 -55.37 -19.55
N VAL A 189 -64.42 -54.63 -18.82
CA VAL A 189 -63.02 -54.96 -18.55
C VAL A 189 -62.72 -54.37 -17.17
N ILE A 190 -62.06 -55.13 -16.29
CA ILE A 190 -61.78 -54.85 -14.86
C ILE A 190 -62.86 -55.40 -13.90
N SER A 191 -62.89 -56.72 -13.72
CA SER A 191 -63.16 -57.32 -12.41
C SER A 191 -62.68 -58.76 -12.35
N ALA A 192 -62.23 -59.17 -11.16
CA ALA A 192 -61.71 -60.51 -10.78
C ALA A 192 -60.19 -60.74 -10.85
N SER A 193 -59.38 -59.73 -10.49
CA SER A 193 -58.15 -60.01 -9.72
C SER A 193 -58.58 -60.38 -8.29
N GLU A 194 -58.39 -61.63 -7.86
CA GLU A 194 -58.54 -62.01 -6.46
C GLU A 194 -57.79 -61.01 -5.57
N PRO A 195 -58.40 -60.45 -4.49
CA PRO A 195 -57.72 -59.50 -3.64
C PRO A 195 -56.43 -60.14 -3.12
N PHE A 196 -55.29 -59.46 -3.25
CA PHE A 196 -53.96 -59.97 -2.93
C PHE A 196 -53.92 -60.80 -1.63
N LEU A 197 -54.67 -60.36 -0.62
CA LEU A 197 -54.83 -60.99 0.69
C LEU A 197 -55.31 -62.46 0.65
N ASN A 198 -56.02 -62.89 -0.39
CA ASN A 198 -56.55 -64.25 -0.55
C ASN A 198 -55.76 -65.09 -1.57
N SER A 199 -54.70 -64.53 -2.16
CA SER A 199 -53.88 -65.26 -3.14
C SER A 199 -53.13 -66.43 -2.49
N ALA A 200 -52.91 -67.52 -3.25
CA ALA A 200 -52.15 -68.68 -2.77
C ALA A 200 -50.75 -68.35 -2.19
N PRO A 201 -49.99 -67.37 -2.73
CA PRO A 201 -48.74 -66.94 -2.12
C PRO A 201 -48.91 -66.26 -0.74
N MET A 202 -50.01 -65.52 -0.52
CA MET A 202 -50.31 -64.93 0.79
C MET A 202 -50.68 -65.97 1.84
N TRP A 203 -51.33 -67.07 1.44
CA TRP A 203 -51.58 -68.20 2.35
C TRP A 203 -50.29 -68.88 2.84
N VAL A 204 -49.28 -69.02 1.98
CA VAL A 204 -47.96 -69.53 2.39
C VAL A 204 -47.31 -68.60 3.43
N LEU A 205 -47.46 -67.28 3.25
CA LEU A 205 -46.98 -66.29 4.19
C LEU A 205 -47.68 -66.39 5.55
N TYR A 206 -49.02 -66.48 5.57
CA TYR A 206 -49.77 -66.62 6.82
C TYR A 206 -49.36 -67.88 7.60
N ILE A 207 -49.11 -68.99 6.90
CA ILE A 207 -48.61 -70.23 7.51
C ILE A 207 -47.20 -70.02 8.09
N PHE A 208 -46.30 -69.37 7.37
CA PHE A 208 -44.95 -69.08 7.86
C PHE A 208 -44.96 -68.18 9.11
N LEU A 209 -45.79 -67.13 9.12
CA LEU A 209 -45.98 -66.23 10.26
C LEU A 209 -46.56 -66.98 11.47
N LEU A 210 -47.56 -67.85 11.25
CA LEU A 210 -48.14 -68.69 12.29
C LEU A 210 -47.12 -69.68 12.88
N VAL A 211 -46.29 -70.31 12.05
CA VAL A 211 -45.27 -71.28 12.50
C VAL A 211 -44.15 -70.58 13.28
N THR A 212 -43.69 -69.42 12.81
CA THR A 212 -42.62 -68.65 13.48
C THR A 212 -43.09 -68.07 14.81
N LEU A 213 -44.29 -67.48 14.86
CA LEU A 213 -44.90 -67.00 16.10
C LEU A 213 -45.26 -68.15 17.05
N GLY A 214 -45.77 -69.27 16.53
CA GLY A 214 -46.06 -70.46 17.31
C GLY A 214 -44.81 -71.08 17.93
N LYS A 215 -43.70 -71.15 17.19
CA LYS A 215 -42.41 -71.64 17.70
C LYS A 215 -41.78 -70.67 18.71
N ALA A 216 -41.83 -69.36 18.46
CA ALA A 216 -41.38 -68.35 19.41
C ALA A 216 -42.22 -68.38 20.71
N GLY A 217 -43.54 -68.54 20.58
CA GLY A 217 -44.46 -68.77 21.70
C GLY A 217 -44.11 -70.06 22.46
N TRP A 218 -43.84 -71.17 21.77
CA TRP A 218 -43.43 -72.41 22.42
C TRP A 218 -42.07 -72.28 23.16
N VAL A 219 -41.10 -71.57 22.60
CA VAL A 219 -39.83 -71.27 23.27
C VAL A 219 -40.05 -70.37 24.49
N TYR A 220 -40.95 -69.39 24.40
CA TYR A 220 -41.33 -68.52 25.52
C TYR A 220 -42.02 -69.30 26.65
N PHE A 221 -42.94 -70.21 26.32
CA PHE A 221 -43.70 -71.00 27.30
C PHE A 221 -42.96 -72.26 27.83
N SER A 222 -41.96 -72.79 27.12
CA SER A 222 -41.22 -74.00 27.54
C SER A 222 -39.98 -73.75 28.41
N HIS A 223 -39.65 -72.49 28.71
CA HIS A 223 -38.60 -72.18 29.69
C HIS A 223 -39.14 -72.18 31.12
N GLU A 224 -39.20 -73.38 31.70
CA GLU A 224 -39.41 -73.58 33.13
C GLU A 224 -38.15 -73.25 33.93
N LYS A 225 -38.32 -72.28 34.84
CA LYS A 225 -37.47 -71.96 36.01
C LYS A 225 -36.07 -71.37 35.72
N SER A 226 -36.02 -70.05 35.93
CA SER A 226 -34.86 -69.15 36.14
C SER A 226 -34.54 -68.22 34.95
N LYS A 227 -34.86 -66.93 35.16
CA LYS A 227 -34.81 -65.75 34.26
C LYS A 227 -36.03 -65.57 33.34
N LYS A 228 -36.79 -64.49 33.56
CA LYS A 228 -37.88 -64.02 32.68
C LYS A 228 -37.26 -63.62 31.33
N VAL A 229 -37.39 -64.46 30.31
CA VAL A 229 -37.04 -64.10 28.93
C VAL A 229 -38.24 -63.39 28.32
N THR A 230 -38.02 -62.24 27.70
CA THR A 230 -39.11 -61.45 27.09
C THR A 230 -39.55 -62.10 25.78
N PHE A 231 -40.83 -62.04 25.39
CA PHE A 231 -41.31 -62.60 24.12
C PHE A 231 -40.47 -62.11 22.92
N TRP A 232 -40.04 -60.84 22.95
CA TRP A 232 -39.14 -60.24 21.97
C TRP A 232 -37.79 -60.93 21.87
N GLU A 233 -37.18 -61.32 22.98
CA GLU A 233 -35.91 -62.04 22.97
C GLU A 233 -36.09 -63.45 22.39
N ALA A 234 -37.21 -64.13 22.68
CA ALA A 234 -37.52 -65.43 22.10
C ALA A 234 -37.77 -65.35 20.58
N LEU A 235 -38.48 -64.32 20.12
CA LEU A 235 -38.72 -64.06 18.70
C LEU A 235 -37.40 -63.75 17.97
N SER A 236 -36.55 -62.89 18.54
CA SER A 236 -35.24 -62.56 17.97
C SER A 236 -34.33 -63.78 17.85
N ARG A 237 -34.27 -64.63 18.89
CA ARG A 237 -33.50 -65.87 18.88
C ARG A 237 -34.00 -66.83 17.80
N THR A 238 -35.32 -66.94 17.63
CA THR A 238 -35.92 -67.80 16.61
C THR A 238 -35.57 -67.33 15.20
N LEU A 239 -35.61 -66.02 14.94
CA LEU A 239 -35.23 -65.45 13.63
C LEU A 239 -33.72 -65.59 13.35
N LEU A 240 -32.85 -65.35 14.33
CA LEU A 240 -31.39 -65.47 14.19
C LEU A 240 -30.92 -66.92 13.97
N ILE A 241 -31.58 -67.90 14.59
CA ILE A 241 -31.30 -69.33 14.35
C ILE A 241 -31.65 -69.71 12.91
N THR A 242 -32.72 -69.14 12.36
CA THR A 242 -33.13 -69.38 10.96
C THR A 242 -32.15 -68.72 9.98
N ALA A 243 -31.54 -67.60 10.37
CA ALA A 243 -30.51 -66.87 9.61
C ALA A 243 -29.07 -67.44 9.74
N LYS A 244 -28.88 -68.59 10.41
CA LYS A 244 -27.58 -69.29 10.57
C LYS A 244 -26.46 -68.50 11.29
N GLN A 245 -26.78 -67.40 11.99
CA GLN A 245 -25.80 -66.54 12.68
C GLN A 245 -25.61 -66.84 14.19
N TYR A 246 -26.04 -68.01 14.67
CA TYR A 246 -25.82 -68.44 16.06
C TYR A 246 -24.74 -69.52 16.11
N GLU A 247 -23.48 -69.13 16.28
CA GLU A 247 -22.34 -70.06 16.38
C GLU A 247 -21.74 -70.03 17.79
N LYS A 248 -21.83 -71.17 18.49
CA LYS A 248 -21.36 -71.32 19.87
C LYS A 248 -19.89 -71.77 19.84
N GLN A 249 -18.96 -70.83 19.79
CA GLN A 249 -17.52 -71.15 19.78
C GLN A 249 -17.04 -71.57 21.17
N GLN A 250 -16.50 -72.79 21.30
CA GLN A 250 -15.81 -73.28 22.49
C GLN A 250 -14.30 -73.32 22.21
N SER A 251 -13.53 -72.37 22.78
CA SER A 251 -12.07 -72.46 22.80
C SER A 251 -11.59 -72.80 24.21
N THR A 252 -10.74 -73.82 24.32
CA THR A 252 -10.10 -74.23 25.58
C THR A 252 -8.77 -73.49 25.70
N GLN A 253 -8.64 -72.59 26.67
CA GLN A 253 -7.37 -71.95 27.01
C GLN A 253 -6.98 -72.28 28.45
N HIS A 254 -5.72 -72.70 28.63
CA HIS A 254 -5.12 -72.97 29.92
C HIS A 254 -4.50 -71.68 30.46
N ILE A 255 -5.16 -70.99 31.40
CA ILE A 255 -4.58 -69.80 32.04
C ILE A 255 -4.82 -69.87 33.56
N ARG A 256 -3.74 -69.92 34.34
CA ARG A 256 -3.72 -69.68 35.78
C ARG A 256 -3.23 -68.24 36.02
N GLU A 257 -4.13 -67.28 36.14
CA GLU A 257 -3.77 -65.83 36.19
C GLU A 257 -3.17 -65.34 37.51
N VAL A 258 -3.01 -66.19 38.54
CA VAL A 258 -2.54 -65.75 39.85
C VAL A 258 -1.10 -66.21 40.08
N ASP A 259 -0.20 -65.26 40.35
CA ASP A 259 1.18 -65.51 40.78
C ASP A 259 1.17 -66.42 42.04
N PRO A 260 1.98 -67.50 42.10
CA PRO A 260 2.03 -68.33 43.30
C PRO A 260 2.44 -67.48 44.51
N ASN A 261 1.82 -67.74 45.66
CA ASN A 261 2.25 -67.13 46.91
C ASN A 261 3.69 -67.59 47.27
N ASP A 262 4.38 -66.87 48.15
CA ASP A 262 5.78 -67.16 48.49
C ASP A 262 6.00 -68.60 48.98
N PHE A 263 5.04 -69.16 49.70
CA PHE A 263 5.11 -70.54 50.18
C PHE A 263 4.99 -71.57 49.06
N GLU A 264 4.02 -71.41 48.14
CA GLU A 264 3.83 -72.26 46.97
C GLU A 264 5.03 -72.18 46.02
N PHE A 265 5.55 -70.97 45.82
CA PHE A 265 6.73 -70.72 45.01
C PHE A 265 7.95 -71.44 45.61
N GLN A 266 8.22 -71.24 46.90
CA GLN A 266 9.35 -71.86 47.58
C GLN A 266 9.25 -73.38 47.65
N ALA A 267 8.08 -73.92 47.98
CA ALA A 267 7.87 -75.36 48.02
C ALA A 267 8.11 -76.00 46.65
N THR A 268 7.63 -75.36 45.58
CA THR A 268 7.79 -75.87 44.21
C THR A 268 9.22 -75.71 43.71
N LEU A 269 9.87 -74.57 43.96
CA LEU A 269 11.28 -74.34 43.63
C LEU A 269 12.18 -75.40 44.29
N SER A 270 11.94 -75.66 45.58
CA SER A 270 12.66 -76.67 46.36
C SER A 270 12.45 -78.08 45.78
N GLU A 271 11.20 -78.42 45.44
CA GLU A 271 10.84 -79.72 44.84
C GLU A 271 11.54 -79.94 43.48
N ILE A 272 11.69 -78.89 42.66
CA ILE A 272 12.44 -78.96 41.41
C ILE A 272 13.93 -79.16 41.68
N ILE A 273 14.50 -78.35 42.59
CA ILE A 273 15.94 -78.38 42.93
C ILE A 273 16.33 -79.73 43.52
N SER A 274 15.57 -80.26 44.49
CA SER A 274 15.81 -81.57 45.11
C SER A 274 15.70 -82.73 44.12
N THR A 275 14.94 -82.54 43.03
CA THR A 275 14.78 -83.54 41.97
C THR A 275 15.98 -83.57 41.01
N VAL A 276 16.60 -82.41 40.73
CA VAL A 276 17.69 -82.27 39.74
C VAL A 276 19.09 -82.26 40.37
N GLN A 277 19.23 -81.84 41.62
CA GLN A 277 20.50 -81.82 42.33
C GLN A 277 20.87 -83.21 42.87
N SER A 278 22.17 -83.43 43.00
CA SER A 278 22.76 -84.64 43.60
C SER A 278 24.15 -84.31 44.12
N PRO A 279 24.81 -85.18 44.91
CA PRO A 279 26.16 -84.93 45.41
C PRO A 279 27.22 -84.67 44.32
N LYS A 280 26.93 -85.06 43.07
CA LYS A 280 27.80 -84.87 41.90
C LYS A 280 27.34 -83.77 40.94
N THR A 281 26.12 -83.23 41.09
CA THR A 281 25.57 -82.22 40.18
C THR A 281 24.84 -81.12 40.92
N ARG A 282 25.28 -79.88 40.70
CA ARG A 282 24.69 -78.67 41.30
C ARG A 282 24.11 -77.77 40.22
N VAL A 283 22.96 -77.16 40.52
CA VAL A 283 22.33 -76.16 39.65
C VAL A 283 22.64 -74.77 40.15
N VAL A 284 23.06 -73.88 39.24
CA VAL A 284 23.31 -72.46 39.50
C VAL A 284 22.27 -71.65 38.72
N LEU A 285 21.53 -70.80 39.42
CA LEU A 285 20.51 -69.93 38.84
C LEU A 285 21.15 -68.59 38.47
N VAL A 286 20.91 -68.07 37.27
CA VAL A 286 21.40 -66.75 36.83
C VAL A 286 20.20 -65.90 36.51
N LEU A 287 19.97 -64.83 37.26
CA LEU A 287 18.85 -63.91 37.07
C LEU A 287 19.38 -62.65 36.38
N ASP A 288 19.36 -62.64 35.05
CA ASP A 288 20.00 -61.60 34.22
C ASP A 288 19.03 -60.47 33.83
N ASN A 289 19.59 -59.33 33.44
CA ASN A 289 18.89 -58.13 32.95
C ASN A 289 17.89 -57.46 33.90
N ILE A 290 18.05 -57.58 35.23
CA ILE A 290 17.24 -56.77 36.16
C ILE A 290 17.47 -55.27 36.00
N ASP A 291 18.69 -54.89 35.62
CA ASP A 291 19.08 -53.51 35.35
C ASP A 291 18.46 -52.92 34.06
N ARG A 292 17.69 -53.71 33.29
CA ARG A 292 16.94 -53.23 32.10
C ARG A 292 15.46 -52.96 32.38
N LEU A 293 14.98 -53.24 33.59
CA LEU A 293 13.59 -52.98 33.95
C LEU A 293 13.35 -51.48 34.17
N PRO A 294 12.14 -50.98 33.89
CA PRO A 294 11.72 -49.63 34.28
C PRO A 294 11.84 -49.41 35.80
N PRO A 295 12.17 -48.19 36.26
CA PRO A 295 12.35 -47.88 37.69
C PRO A 295 11.17 -48.28 38.59
N ASP A 296 9.95 -48.13 38.12
CA ASP A 296 8.70 -48.46 38.83
C ASP A 296 8.52 -49.97 39.06
N GLN A 297 9.12 -50.82 38.23
CA GLN A 297 9.00 -52.28 38.32
C GLN A 297 10.20 -52.93 39.01
N ILE A 298 11.30 -52.19 39.20
CA ILE A 298 12.52 -52.72 39.82
C ILE A 298 12.25 -53.16 41.26
N ASP A 299 11.47 -52.42 42.06
CA ASP A 299 11.25 -52.77 43.48
C ASP A 299 10.45 -54.07 43.65
N ASP A 300 9.40 -54.27 42.84
CA ASP A 300 8.58 -55.48 42.83
C ASP A 300 9.40 -56.72 42.41
N HIS A 301 10.16 -56.61 41.32
CA HIS A 301 11.02 -57.71 40.85
C HIS A 301 12.20 -57.96 41.80
N TRP A 302 12.79 -56.92 42.39
CA TRP A 302 13.87 -57.06 43.38
C TRP A 302 13.38 -57.76 44.65
N SER A 303 12.14 -57.46 45.08
CA SER A 303 11.47 -58.16 46.18
C SER A 303 11.17 -59.62 45.85
N ALA A 304 10.76 -59.93 44.61
CA ALA A 304 10.56 -61.31 44.16
C ALA A 304 11.87 -62.10 44.08
N ILE A 305 12.98 -61.47 43.68
CA ILE A 305 14.32 -62.07 43.74
C ILE A 305 14.73 -62.35 45.19
N ARG A 306 14.49 -61.42 46.11
CA ARG A 306 14.72 -61.65 47.54
C ARG A 306 13.92 -62.82 48.07
N SER A 307 12.70 -63.01 47.56
CA SER A 307 11.87 -64.13 47.97
C SER A 307 12.44 -65.49 47.56
N ILE A 308 13.29 -65.58 46.52
CA ILE A 308 14.06 -66.80 46.17
C ILE A 308 14.99 -67.21 47.32
N PHE A 309 15.50 -66.26 48.11
CA PHE A 309 16.52 -66.47 49.15
C PHE A 309 15.96 -66.55 50.59
N SER A 310 14.66 -66.38 50.81
CA SER A 310 14.08 -66.08 52.13
C SER A 310 13.64 -67.28 52.99
N ARG A 311 14.11 -68.52 52.75
CA ARG A 311 13.67 -69.78 53.41
C ARG A 311 13.92 -69.91 54.94
N ASN A 312 14.17 -68.83 55.67
CA ASN A 312 14.49 -68.84 57.10
C ASN A 312 13.31 -69.12 58.07
N LEU A 313 12.10 -69.45 57.61
CA LEU A 313 10.90 -69.56 58.47
C LEU A 313 10.30 -70.97 58.64
N ALA A 314 10.84 -72.01 58.00
CA ALA A 314 10.36 -73.40 58.17
C ALA A 314 11.49 -74.31 58.66
N GLY A 315 11.48 -74.67 59.95
CA GLY A 315 12.56 -75.37 60.65
C GLY A 315 12.84 -76.83 60.23
N GLY A 316 13.34 -77.06 59.02
CA GLY A 316 13.91 -78.32 58.55
C GLY A 316 15.45 -78.29 58.51
N LYS A 317 16.11 -79.43 58.77
CA LYS A 317 17.57 -79.58 58.61
C LYS A 317 17.95 -79.45 57.12
N HIS A 318 18.95 -78.61 56.81
CA HIS A 318 19.53 -78.51 55.47
C HIS A 318 20.20 -79.83 55.04
N THR A 319 19.94 -80.27 53.82
CA THR A 319 20.66 -81.35 53.11
C THR A 319 21.37 -80.78 51.89
N GLU A 320 22.49 -81.39 51.47
CA GLU A 320 23.27 -80.93 50.28
C GLU A 320 22.41 -80.82 49.01
N ASP A 321 21.40 -81.69 48.88
CA ASP A 321 20.57 -81.84 47.67
C ASP A 321 19.51 -80.74 47.48
N ASP A 322 19.34 -79.83 48.45
CA ASP A 322 18.27 -78.81 48.45
C ASP A 322 18.79 -77.36 48.41
N SER A 323 20.10 -77.15 48.26
CA SER A 323 20.72 -75.82 48.37
C SER A 323 20.62 -74.98 47.09
N ILE A 324 20.24 -73.70 47.24
CA ILE A 324 20.10 -72.75 46.13
C ILE A 324 21.39 -71.95 45.95
N THR A 325 21.89 -71.82 44.72
CA THR A 325 22.95 -70.86 44.40
C THR A 325 22.48 -70.00 43.24
N ALA A 326 22.38 -68.68 43.46
CA ALA A 326 21.98 -67.75 42.42
C ALA A 326 22.98 -66.63 42.18
N ILE A 327 23.06 -66.18 40.94
CA ILE A 327 23.87 -65.06 40.47
C ILE A 327 22.92 -64.00 39.94
N VAL A 328 23.08 -62.76 40.41
CA VAL A 328 22.29 -61.62 39.92
C VAL A 328 23.25 -60.55 39.42
N PRO A 329 23.39 -60.37 38.09
CA PRO A 329 24.05 -59.22 37.50
C PRO A 329 23.21 -57.96 37.65
N TYR A 330 23.79 -56.87 38.13
CA TYR A 330 23.07 -55.60 38.27
C TYR A 330 23.99 -54.38 38.11
N ASP A 331 23.38 -53.24 37.81
CA ASP A 331 24.02 -51.92 37.91
C ASP A 331 23.60 -51.27 39.23
N ARG A 332 24.54 -51.10 40.15
CA ARG A 332 24.27 -50.51 41.46
C ARG A 332 23.62 -49.13 41.37
N SER A 333 24.04 -48.28 40.42
CA SER A 333 23.53 -46.91 40.31
C SER A 333 22.07 -46.88 39.87
N HIS A 334 21.71 -47.74 38.90
CA HIS A 334 20.37 -47.86 38.37
C HIS A 334 19.38 -48.44 39.40
N ILE A 335 19.77 -49.52 40.07
CA ILE A 335 18.95 -50.17 41.11
C ILE A 335 18.78 -49.26 42.34
N GLN A 336 19.83 -48.55 42.76
CA GLN A 336 19.72 -47.58 43.86
C GLN A 336 18.79 -46.41 43.54
N GLY A 337 18.86 -45.86 42.33
CA GLY A 337 17.99 -44.77 41.89
C GLY A 337 16.51 -45.16 41.88
N ALA A 338 16.20 -46.37 41.42
CA ALA A 338 14.84 -46.89 41.36
C ALA A 338 14.22 -47.18 42.74
N ILE A 339 14.97 -47.80 43.66
CA ILE A 339 14.44 -48.23 44.97
C ILE A 339 14.35 -47.08 45.99
N ILE A 340 15.23 -46.08 45.89
CA ILE A 340 15.29 -44.96 46.86
C ILE A 340 14.50 -43.73 46.34
N GLY A 341 14.27 -43.64 45.03
CA GLY A 341 13.69 -42.46 44.38
C GLY A 341 12.16 -42.35 44.36
N THR A 342 11.42 -43.25 45.02
CA THR A 342 9.93 -43.26 45.01
C THR A 342 9.28 -42.50 46.17
N GLY A 343 10.06 -41.79 46.99
CA GLY A 343 9.53 -40.90 48.03
C GLY A 343 9.50 -39.44 47.59
N ASP A 344 8.30 -38.86 47.49
CA ASP A 344 8.11 -37.41 47.36
C ASP A 344 8.87 -36.67 48.48
N GLY A 345 9.87 -35.89 48.10
CA GLY A 345 10.29 -34.65 48.77
C GLY A 345 10.53 -34.67 50.29
N GLN A 346 11.37 -35.57 50.82
CA GLN A 346 12.03 -35.33 52.11
C GLN A 346 13.55 -35.50 52.02
N ASP A 347 14.27 -34.45 52.40
CA ASP A 347 15.73 -34.38 52.51
C ASP A 347 16.28 -35.42 53.49
N ILE A 348 16.68 -36.58 52.98
CA ILE A 348 17.45 -37.57 53.75
C ILE A 348 18.91 -37.11 53.77
N SER A 349 19.54 -37.05 54.96
CA SER A 349 20.93 -36.63 55.09
C SER A 349 21.87 -37.52 54.23
N PRO A 350 22.95 -36.97 53.61
CA PRO A 350 23.84 -37.72 52.72
C PRO A 350 24.47 -38.96 53.38
N THR A 351 24.67 -38.90 54.70
CA THR A 351 25.28 -39.94 55.53
C THR A 351 24.34 -41.12 55.83
N GLU A 352 23.05 -40.87 56.07
CA GLU A 352 22.05 -41.94 56.31
C GLU A 352 21.65 -42.63 55.00
N GLY A 353 21.54 -41.85 53.92
CA GLY A 353 21.35 -42.39 52.57
C GLY A 353 22.48 -43.33 52.16
N ALA A 354 23.74 -43.00 52.44
CA ALA A 354 24.89 -43.86 52.10
C ALA A 354 24.93 -45.18 52.90
N LEU A 355 24.49 -45.17 54.17
CA LEU A 355 24.41 -46.38 55.00
C LEU A 355 23.27 -47.30 54.53
N ALA A 356 22.07 -46.74 54.33
CA ALA A 356 20.92 -47.48 53.77
C ALA A 356 21.22 -48.03 52.36
N LYS A 357 21.95 -47.26 51.53
CA LYS A 357 22.44 -47.65 50.19
C LYS A 357 23.40 -48.85 50.21
N ARG A 358 24.17 -49.03 51.28
CA ARG A 358 25.08 -50.20 51.45
C ARG A 358 24.35 -51.40 52.02
N GLU A 359 23.43 -51.18 52.97
CA GLU A 359 22.65 -52.26 53.59
C GLU A 359 21.72 -52.99 52.61
N LEU A 360 21.20 -52.31 51.57
CA LEU A 360 20.30 -52.92 50.58
C LEU A 360 20.93 -54.16 49.92
N PHE A 361 22.18 -54.04 49.44
CA PHE A 361 22.86 -55.10 48.70
C PHE A 361 23.52 -56.12 49.64
N SER A 362 24.08 -55.69 50.77
CA SER A 362 24.68 -56.60 51.75
C SER A 362 23.66 -57.46 52.49
N LYS A 363 22.36 -57.07 52.48
CA LYS A 363 21.25 -57.89 52.99
C LYS A 363 20.70 -58.87 51.94
N THR A 364 21.00 -58.67 50.66
CA THR A 364 20.48 -59.49 49.55
C THR A 364 21.49 -60.51 49.04
N PHE A 365 22.79 -60.15 49.04
CA PHE A 365 23.88 -60.97 48.50
C PHE A 365 24.86 -61.40 49.60
N ASP A 366 25.19 -62.69 49.63
CA ASP A 366 26.26 -63.24 50.48
C ASP A 366 27.66 -62.81 49.99
N GLU A 367 27.84 -62.68 48.67
CA GLU A 367 29.09 -62.29 48.02
C GLU A 367 28.81 -61.28 46.89
N ILE A 368 29.61 -60.22 46.77
CA ILE A 368 29.48 -59.22 45.70
C ILE A 368 30.81 -59.10 44.95
N LEU A 369 30.81 -59.40 43.65
CA LEU A 369 31.97 -59.24 42.78
C LEU A 369 31.80 -58.02 41.88
N PHE A 370 32.82 -57.16 41.85
CA PHE A 370 32.82 -55.97 41.01
C PHE A 370 33.31 -56.29 39.59
N VAL A 371 32.57 -55.81 38.60
CA VAL A 371 32.87 -55.89 37.17
C VAL A 371 33.29 -54.51 36.67
N ALA A 372 34.58 -54.35 36.43
CA ALA A 372 35.11 -53.13 35.84
C ALA A 372 34.65 -52.97 34.37
N PRO A 373 34.38 -51.75 33.89
CA PRO A 373 34.15 -51.51 32.47
C PRO A 373 35.33 -51.99 31.61
N PRO A 374 35.08 -52.49 30.38
CA PRO A 374 36.14 -52.89 29.47
C PRO A 374 37.02 -51.69 29.10
N VAL A 375 38.31 -51.77 29.39
CA VAL A 375 39.28 -50.74 28.99
C VAL A 375 39.87 -51.11 27.64
N MET A 376 39.40 -50.43 26.58
CA MET A 376 39.95 -50.56 25.24
C MET A 376 41.28 -49.80 25.15
N SER A 377 42.40 -50.51 25.29
CA SER A 377 43.75 -49.94 25.10
C SER A 377 44.01 -49.54 23.65
N ASN A 378 43.30 -50.14 22.69
CA ASN A 378 43.47 -49.89 21.25
C ASN A 378 42.11 -49.84 20.50
N SER A 379 41.30 -48.81 20.78
CA SER A 379 39.96 -48.65 20.17
C SER A 379 39.99 -48.46 18.65
N ARG A 380 41.11 -47.95 18.11
CA ARG A 380 41.31 -47.74 16.67
C ARG A 380 41.44 -49.07 15.92
N GLU A 381 42.36 -49.94 16.34
CA GLU A 381 42.55 -51.25 15.69
C GLU A 381 41.26 -52.08 15.71
N PHE A 382 40.51 -51.99 16.81
CA PHE A 382 39.21 -52.64 16.92
C PHE A 382 38.17 -52.04 15.96
N PHE A 383 38.10 -50.70 15.86
CA PHE A 383 37.23 -50.02 14.91
C PHE A 383 37.58 -50.37 13.46
N ASP A 384 38.86 -50.34 13.10
CA ASP A 384 39.38 -50.64 11.76
C ASP A 384 39.08 -52.10 11.37
N ALA A 385 39.18 -53.04 12.31
CA ALA A 385 38.81 -54.44 12.09
C ALA A 385 37.31 -54.61 11.82
N LEU A 386 36.46 -54.00 12.66
CA LEU A 386 35.00 -54.10 12.53
C LEU A 386 34.47 -53.41 11.27
N ILE A 387 34.99 -52.24 10.90
CA ILE A 387 34.53 -51.54 9.69
C ILE A 387 34.98 -52.26 8.42
N SER A 388 36.14 -52.92 8.44
CA SER A 388 36.61 -53.77 7.33
C SER A 388 35.76 -55.04 7.20
N GLU A 389 35.27 -55.60 8.30
CA GLU A 389 34.33 -56.72 8.29
C GLU A 389 32.94 -56.30 7.78
N ALA A 390 32.46 -55.13 8.19
CA ALA A 390 31.14 -54.60 7.82
C ALA A 390 31.08 -54.11 6.36
N LEU A 391 32.15 -53.48 5.86
CA LEU A 391 32.28 -53.00 4.47
C LEU A 391 33.51 -53.62 3.77
N PRO A 392 33.48 -54.91 3.41
CA PRO A 392 34.64 -55.61 2.84
C PRO A 392 35.10 -55.07 1.49
N ASN A 393 34.18 -54.43 0.73
CA ASN A 393 34.46 -53.93 -0.62
C ASN A 393 34.91 -52.45 -0.65
N PHE A 394 35.03 -51.79 0.51
CA PHE A 394 35.42 -50.39 0.61
C PHE A 394 36.93 -50.25 0.90
N GLN A 395 37.68 -49.60 0.01
CA GLN A 395 39.16 -49.58 0.05
C GLN A 395 39.79 -48.23 0.42
N ASN A 396 38.99 -47.17 0.62
CA ASN A 396 39.52 -45.82 0.89
C ASN A 396 40.00 -45.67 2.34
N ARG A 397 41.28 -45.95 2.59
CA ARG A 397 41.88 -45.86 3.93
C ARG A 397 41.88 -44.45 4.54
N GLU A 398 41.99 -43.40 3.72
CA GLU A 398 41.99 -42.03 4.22
C GLU A 398 40.60 -41.64 4.75
N GLU A 399 39.56 -42.06 4.03
CA GLU A 399 38.17 -41.80 4.41
C GLU A 399 37.75 -42.61 5.64
N LEU A 400 38.15 -43.89 5.73
CA LEU A 400 37.98 -44.70 6.95
C LEU A 400 38.64 -44.04 8.17
N PHE A 401 39.83 -43.45 7.99
CA PHE A 401 40.51 -42.71 9.05
C PHE A 401 39.75 -41.45 9.45
N ARG A 402 39.18 -40.69 8.49
CA ARG A 402 38.34 -39.52 8.78
C ARG A 402 37.06 -39.91 9.52
N VAL A 403 36.41 -41.01 9.14
CA VAL A 403 35.24 -41.58 9.84
C VAL A 403 35.58 -41.91 11.29
N TYR A 404 36.74 -42.53 11.54
CA TYR A 404 37.22 -42.78 12.91
C TYR A 404 37.46 -41.48 13.70
N LEU A 405 38.04 -40.45 13.06
CA LEU A 405 38.23 -39.14 13.70
C LEU A 405 36.91 -38.45 14.05
N ILE A 406 35.91 -38.52 13.16
CA ILE A 406 34.56 -38.01 13.40
C ILE A 406 33.93 -38.74 14.59
N PHE A 407 33.92 -40.08 14.56
CA PHE A 407 33.42 -40.92 15.66
C PHE A 407 34.09 -40.59 17.01
N SER A 408 35.43 -40.63 17.05
CA SER A 408 36.19 -40.43 18.29
C SER A 408 36.13 -38.99 18.83
N THR A 409 35.76 -38.02 18.01
CA THR A 409 35.63 -36.61 18.42
C THR A 409 34.22 -36.29 18.93
N TYR A 410 33.18 -36.73 18.20
CA TYR A 410 31.80 -36.26 18.41
C TYR A 410 30.92 -37.24 19.21
N MET A 411 31.28 -38.52 19.32
CA MET A 411 30.54 -39.51 20.13
C MET A 411 31.10 -39.71 21.56
N LYS A 412 32.08 -38.90 22.00
CA LYS A 412 32.81 -39.12 23.27
C LYS A 412 31.87 -39.30 24.47
N PRO A 413 31.83 -40.49 25.12
CA PRO A 413 31.04 -40.69 26.32
C PRO A 413 31.66 -39.94 27.52
N PRO A 414 30.87 -39.60 28.55
CA PRO A 414 31.34 -38.84 29.73
C PRO A 414 32.51 -39.53 30.48
N ASN A 415 32.62 -40.85 30.36
CA ASN A 415 33.67 -41.66 31.00
C ASN A 415 34.90 -41.89 30.08
N GLY A 416 34.95 -41.26 28.90
CA GLY A 416 36.10 -41.27 27.99
C GLY A 416 36.38 -42.58 27.23
N HIS A 417 35.69 -43.67 27.54
CA HIS A 417 35.88 -44.98 26.90
C HIS A 417 34.61 -45.47 26.22
N PHE A 418 34.73 -45.88 24.96
CA PHE A 418 33.63 -46.48 24.18
C PHE A 418 33.47 -47.97 24.53
N THR A 419 32.23 -48.42 24.67
CA THR A 419 31.92 -49.85 24.77
C THR A 419 31.97 -50.51 23.38
N PRO A 420 32.35 -51.79 23.27
CA PRO A 420 32.33 -52.50 21.98
C PRO A 420 30.96 -52.43 21.28
N ARG A 421 29.87 -52.50 22.06
CA ARG A 421 28.49 -52.42 21.56
C ARG A 421 28.18 -51.07 20.90
N GLN A 422 28.67 -49.96 21.47
CA GLN A 422 28.50 -48.64 20.87
C GLN A 422 29.24 -48.52 19.53
N ILE A 423 30.45 -49.08 19.43
CA ILE A 423 31.22 -49.10 18.17
C ILE A 423 30.49 -49.93 17.11
N ILE A 424 30.03 -51.13 17.48
CA ILE A 424 29.26 -52.02 16.60
C ILE A 424 27.98 -51.34 16.11
N SER A 425 27.23 -50.69 17.00
CA SER A 425 26.00 -49.96 16.63
C SER A 425 26.31 -48.85 15.64
N PHE A 426 27.30 -48.00 15.93
CA PHE A 426 27.70 -46.90 15.05
C PHE A 426 28.11 -47.39 13.66
N ILE A 427 28.93 -48.44 13.58
CA ILE A 427 29.36 -49.02 12.29
C ILE A 427 28.15 -49.61 11.55
N ASN A 428 27.26 -50.34 12.22
CA ASN A 428 26.07 -50.89 11.58
C ASN A 428 25.15 -49.78 11.02
N ASP A 429 24.97 -48.67 11.75
CA ASP A 429 24.17 -47.52 11.32
C ASP A 429 24.81 -46.78 10.15
N LEU A 430 26.11 -46.50 10.24
CA LEU A 430 26.91 -45.86 9.18
C LEU A 430 26.83 -46.66 7.87
N THR A 431 27.14 -47.96 7.96
CA THR A 431 27.18 -48.85 6.79
C THR A 431 25.79 -49.10 6.21
N ASN A 432 24.73 -49.05 7.04
CA ASN A 432 23.36 -49.08 6.57
C ASN A 432 23.05 -47.90 5.66
N LEU A 433 23.28 -46.68 6.14
CA LEU A 433 22.98 -45.45 5.40
C LEU A 433 23.81 -45.35 4.12
N PHE A 434 25.10 -45.71 4.19
CA PHE A 434 25.97 -45.72 3.01
C PHE A 434 25.47 -46.69 1.92
N CYS A 435 25.03 -47.88 2.30
CA CYS A 435 24.49 -48.87 1.36
C CYS A 435 23.10 -48.50 0.82
N ILE A 436 22.20 -47.93 1.63
CA ILE A 436 20.87 -47.48 1.20
C ILE A 436 21.00 -46.43 0.08
N HIS A 437 21.97 -45.54 0.21
CA HIS A 437 22.26 -44.51 -0.80
C HIS A 437 23.26 -44.97 -1.87
N GLU A 438 23.52 -46.28 -1.98
CA GLU A 438 24.41 -46.89 -3.00
C GLU A 438 25.81 -46.24 -3.10
N GLY A 439 26.31 -45.68 -1.98
CA GLY A 439 27.57 -44.96 -1.94
C GLY A 439 27.61 -43.65 -2.75
N LYS A 440 26.46 -43.03 -3.04
CA LYS A 440 26.36 -41.70 -3.68
C LYS A 440 26.97 -40.60 -2.82
N HIS A 441 26.86 -40.71 -1.49
CA HIS A 441 27.42 -39.74 -0.55
C HIS A 441 28.74 -40.26 0.05
N PRO A 442 29.73 -39.38 0.30
CA PRO A 442 30.97 -39.75 0.97
C PRO A 442 30.69 -40.41 2.33
N LEU A 443 31.44 -41.47 2.66
CA LEU A 443 31.31 -42.19 3.93
C LEU A 443 31.61 -41.27 5.13
N SER A 444 32.49 -40.27 4.95
CA SER A 444 32.70 -39.22 5.95
C SER A 444 31.47 -38.34 6.17
N THR A 445 30.70 -38.01 5.12
CA THR A 445 29.45 -37.23 5.23
C THR A 445 28.38 -38.05 5.96
N VAL A 446 28.27 -39.33 5.64
CA VAL A 446 27.38 -40.26 6.36
C VAL A 446 27.77 -40.35 7.84
N ALA A 447 29.07 -40.37 8.16
CA ALA A 447 29.53 -40.37 9.55
C ALA A 447 29.15 -39.10 10.31
N VAL A 448 29.20 -37.93 9.65
CA VAL A 448 28.72 -36.66 10.23
C VAL A 448 27.23 -36.74 10.54
N TYR A 449 26.43 -37.22 9.58
CA TYR A 449 24.99 -37.43 9.80
C TYR A 449 24.73 -38.38 10.97
N THR A 450 25.39 -39.56 11.03
CA THR A 450 25.20 -40.52 12.12
C THR A 450 25.55 -39.92 13.49
N CYS A 451 26.56 -39.05 13.57
CA CYS A 451 26.92 -38.38 14.83
C CYS A 451 25.93 -37.28 15.26
N HIS A 452 25.29 -36.61 14.30
CA HIS A 452 24.39 -35.48 14.55
C HIS A 452 22.92 -35.78 14.27
N ARG A 453 22.57 -37.05 14.04
CA ARG A 453 21.25 -37.48 13.57
C ARG A 453 20.11 -36.92 14.39
N GLU A 454 20.15 -37.10 15.71
CA GLU A 454 19.10 -36.60 16.62
C GLU A 454 18.93 -35.09 16.48
N ARG A 455 20.03 -34.33 16.49
CA ARG A 455 20.02 -32.87 16.34
C ARG A 455 19.47 -32.40 15.00
N ILE A 456 19.86 -33.06 13.90
CA ILE A 456 19.41 -32.74 12.55
C ILE A 456 17.93 -33.14 12.37
N SER A 457 17.49 -34.25 12.97
CA SER A 457 16.09 -34.68 12.95
C SER A 457 15.19 -33.79 13.81
N ASP A 458 15.66 -33.33 14.97
CA ASP A 458 14.93 -32.42 15.84
C ASP A 458 14.75 -31.03 15.21
N ASN A 459 15.76 -30.56 14.46
CA ASN A 459 15.70 -29.30 13.73
C ASN A 459 16.46 -29.40 12.39
N PRO A 460 15.75 -29.74 11.29
CA PRO A 460 16.35 -29.83 9.95
C PRO A 460 16.91 -28.50 9.44
N PHE A 461 16.40 -27.37 9.93
CA PHE A 461 16.80 -26.03 9.47
C PHE A 461 18.22 -25.68 9.82
N ILE A 462 18.81 -26.36 10.80
CA ILE A 462 20.20 -26.08 11.14
C ILE A 462 21.15 -26.46 9.97
N LEU A 463 20.67 -27.20 8.94
CA LEU A 463 21.40 -27.43 7.70
C LEU A 463 21.43 -26.21 6.74
N THR A 464 20.55 -25.22 6.93
CA THR A 464 20.54 -23.98 6.13
C THR A 464 21.44 -22.88 6.68
N ASN A 465 21.76 -22.98 7.97
CA ASN A 465 22.59 -22.01 8.68
C ASN A 465 23.97 -22.63 8.94
N ASP A 466 25.03 -21.86 8.72
CA ASP A 466 26.44 -22.29 8.74
C ASP A 466 26.98 -22.75 10.12
N SER A 467 26.08 -23.04 11.07
CA SER A 467 26.40 -23.17 12.51
C SER A 467 26.59 -24.60 13.03
N ILE A 468 26.10 -25.66 12.38
CA ILE A 468 26.39 -27.05 12.84
C ILE A 468 27.78 -27.50 12.40
N ILE A 469 28.07 -27.32 11.12
CA ILE A 469 29.25 -27.90 10.50
C ILE A 469 30.40 -26.94 10.75
N ASP A 470 30.98 -27.04 11.93
CA ASP A 470 32.16 -26.27 12.30
C ASP A 470 33.26 -26.43 11.24
N ALA A 471 34.17 -25.46 11.17
CA ALA A 471 35.28 -25.49 10.22
C ALA A 471 36.16 -26.75 10.37
N LYS A 472 36.06 -27.45 11.50
CA LYS A 472 36.76 -28.71 11.76
C LYS A 472 36.06 -29.90 11.09
N LEU A 473 34.73 -30.00 11.15
CA LEU A 473 33.91 -30.99 10.47
C LEU A 473 34.00 -30.84 8.96
N ARG A 474 33.95 -29.61 8.42
CA ARG A 474 34.16 -29.37 6.97
C ARG A 474 35.52 -29.86 6.47
N ARG A 475 36.55 -29.83 7.33
CA ARG A 475 37.88 -30.38 7.01
C ARG A 475 37.91 -31.91 7.11
N LEU A 476 37.18 -32.49 8.05
CA LEU A 476 37.10 -33.94 8.26
C LEU A 476 36.19 -34.63 7.22
N ALA A 477 35.17 -33.94 6.73
CA ALA A 477 34.29 -34.35 5.64
C ALA A 477 34.30 -33.29 4.53
N PRO A 478 35.32 -33.30 3.64
CA PRO A 478 35.42 -32.34 2.55
C PRO A 478 34.45 -32.71 1.44
N ASP A 479 33.22 -32.28 1.61
CA ASP A 479 32.11 -32.43 0.68
C ASP A 479 31.58 -31.02 0.35
N PRO A 480 31.69 -30.56 -0.92
CA PRO A 480 31.23 -29.23 -1.32
C PRO A 480 29.73 -29.02 -1.12
N GLU A 481 28.95 -30.10 -1.14
CA GLU A 481 27.49 -30.12 -1.05
C GLU A 481 27.04 -30.80 0.25
N ILE A 482 27.83 -30.68 1.32
CA ILE A 482 27.61 -31.40 2.58
C ILE A 482 26.20 -31.17 3.14
N GLU A 483 25.67 -29.95 3.10
CA GLU A 483 24.34 -29.61 3.60
C GLU A 483 23.24 -30.31 2.80
N GLN A 484 23.34 -30.28 1.47
CA GLN A 484 22.42 -30.93 0.56
C GLN A 484 22.45 -32.46 0.75
N ASN A 485 23.64 -33.04 0.89
CA ASN A 485 23.81 -34.48 1.14
C ASN A 485 23.31 -34.88 2.53
N LEU A 486 23.46 -34.05 3.56
CA LEU A 486 22.89 -34.29 4.88
C LEU A 486 21.36 -34.21 4.86
N ALA A 487 20.77 -33.27 4.12
CA ALA A 487 19.33 -33.18 3.93
C ALA A 487 18.81 -34.40 3.15
N ALA A 488 19.55 -34.88 2.14
CA ALA A 488 19.25 -36.09 1.38
C ALA A 488 19.22 -37.34 2.28
N LEU A 489 20.20 -37.45 3.20
CA LEU A 489 20.25 -38.51 4.21
C LEU A 489 19.12 -38.40 5.24
N LEU A 490 18.69 -37.19 5.59
CA LEU A 490 17.57 -36.95 6.52
C LEU A 490 16.23 -37.40 5.93
N TYR A 491 15.91 -36.95 4.72
CA TYR A 491 14.63 -37.22 4.06
C TYR A 491 14.65 -38.53 3.25
N ASN A 492 15.82 -39.18 3.13
CA ASN A 492 16.02 -40.39 2.34
C ASN A 492 15.57 -40.19 0.87
N VAL A 493 16.02 -39.10 0.26
CA VAL A 493 15.77 -38.72 -1.15
C VAL A 493 17.09 -38.47 -1.88
N ASP A 494 17.05 -38.35 -3.21
CA ASP A 494 18.24 -37.91 -3.96
C ASP A 494 18.59 -36.44 -3.62
N SER A 495 19.88 -36.10 -3.69
CA SER A 495 20.40 -34.77 -3.32
C SER A 495 19.62 -33.61 -3.93
N GLN A 496 19.14 -33.75 -5.17
CA GLN A 496 18.42 -32.70 -5.91
C GLN A 496 17.07 -32.35 -5.28
N PHE A 497 16.34 -33.31 -4.70
CA PHE A 497 15.02 -33.10 -4.09
C PHE A 497 15.09 -32.70 -2.62
N ALA A 498 16.26 -32.87 -1.98
CA ALA A 498 16.41 -32.60 -0.56
C ALA A 498 16.25 -31.11 -0.21
N LEU A 499 16.72 -30.22 -1.09
CA LEU A 499 16.57 -28.77 -0.92
C LEU A 499 15.14 -28.29 -1.19
N GLU A 500 14.43 -28.92 -2.13
CA GLU A 500 13.01 -28.66 -2.41
C GLU A 500 12.16 -28.90 -1.15
N ILE A 501 12.32 -30.07 -0.51
CA ILE A 501 11.58 -30.40 0.73
C ILE A 501 11.92 -29.42 1.87
N LEU A 502 13.14 -28.88 1.88
CA LEU A 502 13.62 -28.04 2.96
C LEU A 502 13.22 -26.57 2.80
N LEU A 503 13.23 -26.05 1.57
CA LEU A 503 13.07 -24.62 1.27
C LEU A 503 11.72 -24.26 0.67
N ASP A 504 11.10 -25.07 -0.17
CA ASP A 504 9.94 -24.65 -0.98
C ASP A 504 8.74 -24.24 -0.12
N GLU A 505 8.38 -25.05 0.88
CA GLU A 505 7.28 -24.74 1.81
C GLU A 505 7.55 -23.45 2.60
N ARG A 506 8.81 -23.20 2.98
CA ARG A 506 9.20 -22.01 3.75
C ARG A 506 9.26 -20.76 2.91
N ILE A 507 9.81 -20.83 1.69
CA ILE A 507 9.78 -19.71 0.75
C ILE A 507 8.32 -19.37 0.43
N SER A 508 7.48 -20.38 0.21
CA SER A 508 6.07 -20.18 -0.08
C SER A 508 5.33 -19.51 1.09
N THR A 509 5.53 -20.01 2.31
CA THR A 509 4.93 -19.43 3.51
C THR A 509 5.46 -18.02 3.79
N ALA A 510 6.77 -17.81 3.69
CA ALA A 510 7.39 -16.50 3.92
C ALA A 510 7.02 -15.48 2.83
N ALA A 511 6.69 -15.94 1.62
CA ALA A 511 6.18 -15.08 0.57
C ALA A 511 4.80 -14.52 0.94
N THR A 512 3.88 -15.29 1.53
CA THR A 512 2.50 -14.84 1.76
C THR A 512 2.22 -14.23 3.14
N GLN A 513 3.16 -14.33 4.08
CA GLN A 513 3.02 -13.75 5.42
C GLN A 513 2.93 -12.21 5.43
N ASP A 514 2.40 -11.64 6.50
CA ASP A 514 2.28 -10.18 6.66
C ASP A 514 3.64 -9.46 6.80
N ASN A 515 4.74 -10.20 7.00
CA ASN A 515 6.06 -9.63 7.19
C ASN A 515 7.06 -10.15 6.14
N SER A 516 7.92 -9.26 5.65
CA SER A 516 8.96 -9.59 4.67
C SER A 516 10.28 -10.06 5.30
N LYS A 517 10.42 -9.99 6.64
CA LYS A 517 11.69 -10.27 7.32
C LYS A 517 12.12 -11.72 7.14
N ASP A 518 11.18 -12.64 7.25
CA ASP A 518 11.45 -14.07 7.12
C ASP A 518 11.91 -14.41 5.69
N LEU A 519 11.32 -13.77 4.67
CA LEU A 519 11.74 -13.94 3.28
C LEU A 519 13.13 -13.33 3.03
N VAL A 520 13.44 -12.19 3.65
CA VAL A 520 14.77 -11.56 3.57
C VAL A 520 15.84 -12.41 4.26
N GLU A 521 15.54 -13.00 5.42
CA GLU A 521 16.44 -13.94 6.09
C GLU A 521 16.67 -15.20 5.24
N LEU A 522 15.60 -15.78 4.70
CA LEU A 522 15.67 -16.95 3.81
C LEU A 522 16.44 -16.65 2.53
N SER A 523 16.42 -15.41 2.01
CA SER A 523 17.19 -15.03 0.82
C SER A 523 18.71 -15.17 1.00
N GLN A 524 19.20 -15.24 2.24
CA GLN A 524 20.61 -15.47 2.56
C GLN A 524 20.97 -16.95 2.65
N SER A 525 19.98 -17.85 2.67
CA SER A 525 20.19 -19.28 2.81
C SER A 525 20.73 -19.91 1.52
N HIS A 526 21.54 -20.96 1.68
CA HIS A 526 22.09 -21.70 0.54
C HIS A 526 20.97 -22.42 -0.22
N GLY A 527 20.88 -22.22 -1.54
CA GLY A 527 19.86 -22.83 -2.41
C GLY A 527 18.64 -21.95 -2.72
N PHE A 528 18.48 -20.79 -2.07
CA PHE A 528 17.35 -19.88 -2.32
C PHE A 528 17.27 -19.44 -3.80
N ASP A 529 18.38 -18.98 -4.38
CA ASP A 529 18.48 -18.58 -5.80
C ASP A 529 18.05 -19.69 -6.77
N LEU A 530 18.23 -20.96 -6.40
CA LEU A 530 17.91 -22.09 -7.25
C LEU A 530 16.41 -22.44 -7.21
N ARG A 531 15.72 -22.13 -6.11
CA ARG A 531 14.34 -22.57 -5.85
C ARG A 531 13.30 -21.47 -5.98
N VAL A 532 13.64 -20.22 -5.68
CA VAL A 532 12.66 -19.13 -5.54
C VAL A 532 11.75 -18.92 -6.78
N ASP A 533 12.29 -19.01 -8.00
CA ASP A 533 11.49 -18.90 -9.23
C ASP A 533 10.51 -20.08 -9.39
N GLU A 534 10.96 -21.29 -9.06
CA GLU A 534 10.15 -22.50 -9.15
C GLU A 534 9.01 -22.49 -8.12
N VAL A 535 9.28 -22.01 -6.90
CA VAL A 535 8.27 -21.82 -5.85
C VAL A 535 7.19 -20.83 -6.28
N ILE A 536 7.57 -19.71 -6.90
CA ILE A 536 6.58 -18.75 -7.43
C ILE A 536 5.75 -19.44 -8.53
N ARG A 537 6.38 -20.17 -9.45
CA ARG A 537 5.66 -20.86 -10.53
C ARG A 537 4.71 -21.95 -10.05
N SER A 538 5.06 -22.68 -9.00
CA SER A 538 4.24 -23.75 -8.46
C SER A 538 3.08 -23.23 -7.60
N HIS A 539 3.30 -22.17 -6.82
CA HIS A 539 2.32 -21.69 -5.84
C HIS A 539 1.55 -20.42 -6.24
N ALA A 540 1.97 -19.65 -7.24
CA ALA A 540 1.31 -18.38 -7.58
C ALA A 540 -0.18 -18.53 -7.89
N LYS A 541 -0.60 -19.63 -8.54
CA LYS A 541 -2.03 -19.88 -8.81
C LYS A 541 -2.83 -20.12 -7.54
N ASP A 542 -2.25 -20.81 -6.57
CA ASP A 542 -2.87 -21.05 -5.27
C ASP A 542 -2.95 -19.74 -4.47
N TRP A 543 -1.88 -18.92 -4.50
CA TRP A 543 -1.87 -17.59 -3.88
C TRP A 543 -2.92 -16.66 -4.49
N ILE A 544 -3.11 -16.68 -5.81
CA ILE A 544 -4.17 -15.93 -6.49
C ILE A 544 -5.54 -16.44 -6.06
N GLY A 545 -5.75 -17.76 -6.02
CA GLY A 545 -7.01 -18.36 -5.58
C GLY A 545 -7.36 -18.09 -4.11
N ALA A 546 -6.35 -17.93 -3.25
CA ALA A 546 -6.50 -17.62 -1.82
C ALA A 546 -6.55 -16.12 -1.51
N GLY A 547 -6.27 -15.23 -2.48
CA GLY A 547 -6.16 -13.79 -2.25
C GLY A 547 -4.85 -13.35 -1.58
N GLU A 548 -3.86 -14.23 -1.46
CA GLU A 548 -2.57 -13.99 -0.79
C GLU A 548 -1.48 -13.45 -1.74
N PHE A 549 -1.76 -13.41 -3.04
CA PHE A 549 -0.78 -13.01 -4.06
C PHE A 549 -0.31 -11.55 -3.92
N GLY A 550 -1.18 -10.66 -3.42
CA GLY A 550 -0.81 -9.29 -3.10
C GLY A 550 0.30 -9.21 -2.03
N ASN A 551 0.19 -10.02 -0.97
CA ASN A 551 1.21 -10.11 0.08
C ASN A 551 2.54 -10.65 -0.47
N ALA A 552 2.47 -11.67 -1.33
CA ALA A 552 3.65 -12.18 -2.03
C ALA A 552 4.37 -11.09 -2.82
N ILE A 553 3.64 -10.28 -3.58
CA ILE A 553 4.20 -9.17 -4.34
C ILE A 553 4.86 -8.13 -3.41
N ILE A 554 4.22 -7.75 -2.31
CA ILE A 554 4.79 -6.79 -1.34
C ILE A 554 6.10 -7.35 -0.76
N ASN A 555 6.11 -8.61 -0.33
CA ASN A 555 7.27 -9.22 0.30
C ASN A 555 8.44 -9.36 -0.67
N PHE A 556 8.19 -9.78 -1.91
CA PHE A 556 9.22 -9.76 -2.95
C PHE A 556 9.64 -8.33 -3.31
N GLY A 557 8.71 -7.37 -3.33
CA GLY A 557 9.02 -5.95 -3.55
C GLY A 557 9.93 -5.34 -2.50
N ASN A 558 9.83 -5.80 -1.24
CA ASN A 558 10.74 -5.41 -0.17
C ASN A 558 12.13 -6.09 -0.29
N LEU A 559 12.18 -7.32 -0.80
CA LEU A 559 13.42 -8.08 -0.98
C LEU A 559 14.24 -7.59 -2.19
N LEU A 560 13.59 -7.44 -3.35
CA LEU A 560 14.23 -7.23 -4.65
C LEU A 560 15.19 -6.02 -4.73
N PRO A 561 14.95 -4.86 -4.08
CA PRO A 561 15.87 -3.72 -4.12
C PRO A 561 17.26 -4.05 -3.58
N ALA A 562 17.35 -4.84 -2.51
CA ALA A 562 18.60 -5.18 -1.82
C ALA A 562 19.16 -6.57 -2.18
N TYR A 563 18.38 -7.40 -2.87
CA TYR A 563 18.75 -8.78 -3.20
C TYR A 563 19.80 -8.84 -4.33
N PRO A 564 21.01 -9.40 -4.06
CA PRO A 564 22.09 -9.50 -5.04
C PRO A 564 22.04 -10.81 -5.86
N GLY A 565 21.06 -11.67 -5.62
CA GLY A 565 20.98 -13.01 -6.20
C GLY A 565 20.71 -13.02 -7.70
N THR A 566 21.14 -14.11 -8.34
CA THR A 566 21.05 -14.30 -9.80
C THR A 566 19.63 -14.53 -10.30
N ALA A 567 18.73 -15.01 -9.43
CA ALA A 567 17.32 -15.26 -9.74
C ALA A 567 16.46 -13.99 -9.86
N LYS A 568 17.00 -12.81 -9.52
CA LYS A 568 16.25 -11.55 -9.44
C LYS A 568 15.39 -11.26 -10.69
N HIS A 569 15.95 -11.42 -11.88
CA HIS A 569 15.21 -11.16 -13.12
C HIS A 569 14.08 -12.17 -13.36
N GLN A 570 14.33 -13.45 -13.07
CA GLN A 570 13.35 -14.53 -13.24
C GLN A 570 12.17 -14.36 -12.29
N VAL A 571 12.43 -14.01 -11.03
CA VAL A 571 11.41 -13.68 -10.02
C VAL A 571 10.49 -12.56 -10.52
N VAL A 572 11.05 -11.45 -11.00
CA VAL A 572 10.26 -10.32 -11.52
C VAL A 572 9.42 -10.75 -12.72
N ASP A 573 9.99 -11.50 -13.67
CA ASP A 573 9.25 -11.98 -14.84
C ASP A 573 8.12 -12.94 -14.47
N SER A 574 8.35 -13.85 -13.51
CA SER A 574 7.33 -14.77 -13.01
C SER A 574 6.19 -14.04 -12.30
N LEU A 575 6.49 -13.07 -11.42
CA LEU A 575 5.48 -12.26 -10.76
C LEU A 575 4.63 -11.45 -11.76
N ILE A 576 5.25 -10.83 -12.77
CA ILE A 576 4.52 -10.12 -13.82
C ILE A 576 3.69 -11.09 -14.68
N TYR A 577 4.21 -12.28 -14.98
CA TYR A 577 3.49 -13.30 -15.74
C TYR A 577 2.21 -13.72 -15.01
N PHE A 578 2.28 -14.05 -13.72
CA PHE A 578 1.10 -14.46 -12.95
C PHE A 578 0.15 -13.32 -12.64
N PHE A 579 0.64 -12.08 -12.48
CA PHE A 579 -0.23 -10.91 -12.39
C PHE A 579 -1.15 -10.78 -13.62
N LYS A 580 -0.65 -11.10 -14.82
CA LYS A 580 -1.47 -11.09 -16.04
C LYS A 580 -2.58 -12.14 -16.02
N GLU A 581 -2.41 -13.26 -15.31
CA GLU A 581 -3.44 -14.29 -15.17
C GLU A 581 -4.59 -13.88 -14.23
N ILE A 582 -4.42 -12.85 -13.41
CA ILE A 582 -5.50 -12.32 -12.56
C ILE A 582 -6.60 -11.72 -13.44
N PRO A 583 -7.84 -12.21 -13.39
CA PRO A 583 -8.89 -11.75 -14.31
C PRO A 583 -9.39 -10.35 -13.97
N GLU A 584 -9.57 -10.05 -12.69
CA GLU A 584 -10.28 -8.87 -12.18
C GLU A 584 -9.59 -8.35 -10.92
N LEU A 585 -9.59 -7.03 -10.74
CA LEU A 585 -9.03 -6.35 -9.58
C LEU A 585 -10.05 -5.33 -9.05
N SER A 586 -10.42 -5.43 -7.78
CA SER A 586 -11.34 -4.46 -7.19
C SER A 586 -10.77 -3.03 -7.23
N PRO A 587 -11.61 -2.01 -7.43
CA PRO A 587 -11.21 -0.60 -7.26
C PRO A 587 -11.03 -0.20 -5.79
N ASP A 588 -11.21 -1.11 -4.83
CA ASP A 588 -10.91 -0.86 -3.42
C ASP A 588 -9.41 -0.77 -3.18
N LYS A 589 -8.99 0.23 -2.38
CA LYS A 589 -7.57 0.53 -2.15
C LYS A 589 -6.79 -0.66 -1.60
N ASP A 590 -7.39 -1.41 -0.67
CA ASP A 590 -6.71 -2.55 -0.03
C ASP A 590 -6.44 -3.69 -1.03
N ASP A 591 -7.23 -3.78 -2.10
CA ASP A 591 -7.12 -4.83 -3.11
C ASP A 591 -6.09 -4.47 -4.19
N TYR A 592 -6.09 -3.24 -4.73
CA TYR A 592 -5.15 -2.89 -5.81
C TYR A 592 -3.77 -2.42 -5.33
N PHE A 593 -3.67 -1.85 -4.12
CA PHE A 593 -2.44 -1.22 -3.65
C PHE A 593 -1.24 -2.19 -3.53
N PRO A 594 -1.39 -3.45 -3.07
CA PRO A 594 -0.28 -4.41 -3.05
C PRO A 594 0.43 -4.57 -4.40
N TYR A 595 -0.34 -4.52 -5.49
CA TYR A 595 0.15 -4.69 -6.86
C TYR A 595 0.95 -3.50 -7.37
N PHE A 596 0.88 -2.32 -6.73
CA PHE A 596 1.72 -1.17 -7.09
C PHE A 596 3.20 -1.47 -6.85
N SER A 597 3.52 -2.32 -5.87
CA SER A 597 4.89 -2.78 -5.65
C SER A 597 5.50 -3.41 -6.91
N LEU A 598 4.70 -4.08 -7.77
CA LEU A 598 5.20 -4.58 -9.07
C LEU A 598 5.74 -3.45 -9.94
N LEU A 599 5.07 -2.29 -9.96
CA LEU A 599 5.49 -1.13 -10.73
C LEU A 599 6.82 -0.56 -10.20
N ASP A 600 7.09 -0.67 -8.90
CA ASP A 600 8.33 -0.19 -8.28
C ASP A 600 9.57 -0.93 -8.76
N PHE A 601 9.52 -2.26 -8.84
CA PHE A 601 10.66 -3.08 -9.26
C PHE A 601 10.62 -3.55 -10.72
N CYS A 602 9.56 -3.22 -11.46
CA CYS A 602 9.48 -3.48 -12.90
C CYS A 602 10.52 -2.63 -13.67
N PRO A 603 11.18 -3.20 -14.71
CA PRO A 603 12.04 -2.44 -15.60
C PRO A 603 11.30 -1.27 -16.26
N THR A 604 11.97 -0.11 -16.41
CA THR A 604 11.37 1.15 -16.89
C THR A 604 10.67 1.03 -18.24
N ASN A 605 11.17 0.18 -19.13
CA ASN A 605 10.60 -0.07 -20.46
C ASN A 605 9.27 -0.86 -20.43
N ARG A 606 8.89 -1.46 -19.30
CA ARG A 606 7.67 -2.25 -19.13
C ARG A 606 6.65 -1.60 -18.19
N VAL A 607 7.00 -0.49 -17.54
CA VAL A 607 6.12 0.25 -16.62
C VAL A 607 4.83 0.65 -17.34
N SER A 608 4.94 1.27 -18.52
CA SER A 608 3.76 1.69 -19.30
C SER A 608 2.81 0.53 -19.62
N ASP A 609 3.33 -0.59 -20.14
CA ASP A 609 2.52 -1.76 -20.47
C ASP A 609 1.86 -2.39 -19.22
N LEU A 610 2.58 -2.43 -18.11
CA LEU A 610 2.06 -2.98 -16.86
C LEU A 610 1.00 -2.05 -16.24
N SER A 611 1.20 -0.73 -16.26
CA SER A 611 0.20 0.25 -15.84
C SER A 611 -1.09 0.11 -16.65
N LYS A 612 -0.97 -0.14 -17.96
CA LYS A 612 -2.15 -0.39 -18.82
C LYS A 612 -2.91 -1.63 -18.39
N GLU A 613 -2.19 -2.72 -18.09
CA GLU A 613 -2.79 -3.96 -17.59
C GLU A 613 -3.52 -3.72 -16.26
N VAL A 614 -2.90 -3.04 -15.29
CA VAL A 614 -3.53 -2.73 -13.99
C VAL A 614 -4.80 -1.90 -14.19
N ILE A 615 -4.74 -0.82 -14.97
CA ILE A 615 -5.91 0.03 -15.27
C ILE A 615 -6.99 -0.80 -15.95
N SER A 616 -6.64 -1.64 -16.93
CA SER A 616 -7.62 -2.47 -17.64
C SER A 616 -8.33 -3.45 -16.72
N LYS A 617 -7.62 -4.08 -15.77
CA LYS A 617 -8.20 -5.04 -14.83
C LYS A 617 -9.17 -4.37 -13.86
N VAL A 618 -8.79 -3.22 -13.28
CA VAL A 618 -9.67 -2.45 -12.38
C VAL A 618 -10.90 -1.93 -13.12
N LEU A 619 -10.70 -1.36 -14.30
CA LEU A 619 -11.79 -0.82 -15.12
C LEU A 619 -12.72 -1.95 -15.56
N ASN A 620 -12.20 -3.11 -15.97
CA ASN A 620 -13.03 -4.26 -16.32
C ASN A 620 -13.82 -4.78 -15.13
N THR A 621 -13.28 -4.81 -13.91
CA THR A 621 -14.04 -5.22 -12.71
C THR A 621 -15.21 -4.30 -12.41
N ALA A 622 -15.02 -2.99 -12.59
CA ALA A 622 -16.12 -2.03 -12.47
C ALA A 622 -17.17 -2.17 -13.60
N ILE A 623 -16.82 -2.83 -14.71
CA ILE A 623 -17.66 -2.96 -15.92
C ILE A 623 -18.27 -4.37 -16.07
N ALA A 624 -17.66 -5.40 -15.48
CA ALA A 624 -17.96 -6.80 -15.76
C ALA A 624 -19.27 -7.28 -15.09
N ASP A 625 -20.22 -7.64 -15.95
CA ASP A 625 -21.33 -8.59 -15.76
C ASP A 625 -22.24 -8.39 -14.54
N GLY A 626 -23.03 -7.30 -14.55
CA GLY A 626 -24.39 -7.27 -13.98
C GLY A 626 -24.51 -7.54 -12.47
N LYS A 627 -23.41 -7.59 -11.73
CA LYS A 627 -23.32 -7.74 -10.27
C LYS A 627 -22.63 -6.56 -9.60
N GLY A 628 -21.72 -5.86 -10.29
CA GLY A 628 -21.29 -4.53 -9.88
C GLY A 628 -22.40 -3.53 -10.19
N GLU A 629 -22.93 -2.85 -9.18
CA GLU A 629 -23.81 -1.72 -9.43
C GLU A 629 -22.99 -0.63 -10.13
N ILE A 630 -23.19 -0.49 -11.44
CA ILE A 630 -22.79 0.70 -12.18
C ILE A 630 -23.48 1.86 -11.45
N SER A 631 -22.68 2.58 -10.66
CA SER A 631 -23.17 3.48 -9.63
C SER A 631 -22.24 4.67 -9.50
N TYR A 632 -22.77 5.70 -8.85
CA TYR A 632 -22.03 6.90 -8.51
C TYR A 632 -20.73 6.60 -7.73
N SER A 633 -20.77 5.69 -6.75
CA SER A 633 -19.58 5.33 -5.94
C SER A 633 -18.52 4.57 -6.74
N ALA A 634 -18.94 3.69 -7.66
CA ALA A 634 -18.02 2.99 -8.55
C ALA A 634 -17.26 3.96 -9.47
N GLY A 635 -17.96 4.99 -9.98
CA GLY A 635 -17.34 6.06 -10.77
C GLY A 635 -16.27 6.82 -9.99
N ARG A 636 -16.54 7.17 -8.73
CA ARG A 636 -15.54 7.85 -7.87
C ARG A 636 -14.33 6.96 -7.57
N SER A 637 -14.58 5.69 -7.23
CA SER A 637 -13.53 4.75 -6.80
C SER A 637 -12.49 4.47 -7.90
N ILE A 638 -12.92 4.42 -9.17
CA ILE A 638 -11.98 4.31 -10.30
C ILE A 638 -11.07 5.53 -10.38
N ILE A 639 -11.62 6.72 -10.18
CA ILE A 639 -10.83 7.95 -10.27
C ILE A 639 -9.88 8.07 -9.07
N ASP A 640 -10.29 7.64 -7.88
CA ASP A 640 -9.39 7.51 -6.73
C ASP A 640 -8.22 6.55 -7.01
N PHE A 641 -8.51 5.41 -7.65
CA PHE A 641 -7.47 4.48 -8.11
C PHE A 641 -6.52 5.13 -9.12
N ILE A 642 -7.05 5.83 -10.14
CA ILE A 642 -6.24 6.47 -11.19
C ILE A 642 -5.38 7.61 -10.61
N ASP A 643 -5.94 8.42 -9.71
CA ASP A 643 -5.22 9.50 -9.02
C ASP A 643 -4.10 8.96 -8.12
N THR A 644 -4.38 7.87 -7.39
CA THR A 644 -3.37 7.17 -6.58
C THR A 644 -2.26 6.58 -7.46
N LEU A 645 -2.63 6.01 -8.61
CA LEU A 645 -1.68 5.47 -9.58
C LEU A 645 -0.81 6.56 -10.21
N GLN A 646 -1.39 7.70 -10.59
CA GLN A 646 -0.65 8.85 -11.12
C GLN A 646 0.37 9.35 -10.09
N SER A 647 -0.06 9.52 -8.84
CA SER A 647 0.80 9.95 -7.74
C SER A 647 1.97 8.98 -7.53
N HIS A 648 1.70 7.67 -7.55
CA HIS A 648 2.71 6.63 -7.39
C HIS A 648 3.70 6.57 -8.57
N LEU A 649 3.27 6.89 -9.79
CA LEU A 649 4.10 6.86 -11.00
C LEU A 649 4.79 8.19 -11.34
N SER A 650 4.61 9.23 -10.53
CA SER A 650 5.15 10.57 -10.79
C SER A 650 6.68 10.62 -10.96
N ASP A 651 7.42 9.71 -10.32
CA ASP A 651 8.87 9.57 -10.48
C ASP A 651 9.30 8.81 -11.76
N LYS A 652 8.37 8.09 -12.39
CA LYS A 652 8.64 7.17 -13.52
C LYS A 652 8.02 7.61 -14.85
N LEU A 653 6.91 8.35 -14.81
CA LEU A 653 6.20 8.86 -15.97
C LEU A 653 5.88 10.35 -15.78
N THR A 654 6.03 11.13 -16.84
CA THR A 654 5.55 12.51 -16.86
C THR A 654 4.02 12.57 -16.91
N THR A 655 3.42 13.67 -16.45
CA THR A 655 1.96 13.88 -16.49
C THR A 655 1.40 13.72 -17.90
N ASP A 656 2.11 14.17 -18.93
CA ASP A 656 1.69 14.05 -20.32
C ASP A 656 1.74 12.60 -20.83
N GLU A 657 2.76 11.82 -20.43
CA GLU A 657 2.84 10.39 -20.73
C GLU A 657 1.68 9.63 -20.07
N PHE A 658 1.38 9.92 -18.80
CA PHE A 658 0.26 9.30 -18.09
C PHE A 658 -1.09 9.64 -18.74
N ARG A 659 -1.34 10.92 -19.07
CA ARG A 659 -2.54 11.33 -19.82
C ARG A 659 -2.64 10.64 -21.18
N SER A 660 -1.51 10.40 -21.86
CA SER A 660 -1.51 9.64 -23.11
C SER A 660 -1.91 8.17 -22.91
N LEU A 661 -1.64 7.57 -21.74
CA LEU A 661 -2.12 6.21 -21.42
C LEU A 661 -3.63 6.19 -21.23
N LEU A 662 -4.19 7.18 -20.53
CA LEU A 662 -5.63 7.26 -20.26
C LEU A 662 -6.48 7.32 -21.55
N LYS A 663 -5.94 7.88 -22.64
CA LYS A 663 -6.61 7.94 -23.95
C LYS A 663 -6.93 6.59 -24.57
N GLU A 664 -6.27 5.51 -24.15
CA GLU A 664 -6.53 4.16 -24.63
C GLU A 664 -7.75 3.51 -23.97
N PHE A 665 -8.21 4.06 -22.83
CA PHE A 665 -9.31 3.51 -22.04
C PHE A 665 -10.63 4.22 -22.33
N LYS A 666 -11.71 3.45 -22.40
CA LYS A 666 -13.08 3.96 -22.58
C LYS A 666 -13.84 3.81 -21.27
N LEU A 667 -14.45 4.91 -20.82
CA LEU A 667 -15.32 4.89 -19.67
C LEU A 667 -16.73 4.39 -20.03
N PRO A 668 -17.43 3.71 -19.11
CA PRO A 668 -18.86 3.43 -19.22
C PRO A 668 -19.68 4.68 -19.47
N SER A 669 -20.76 4.56 -20.25
CA SER A 669 -21.61 5.71 -20.59
C SER A 669 -22.81 5.91 -19.66
N ASP A 670 -22.92 5.12 -18.59
CA ASP A 670 -24.05 5.18 -17.67
C ASP A 670 -24.10 6.52 -16.92
N PRO A 671 -25.26 7.17 -16.78
CA PRO A 671 -25.38 8.48 -16.14
C PRO A 671 -24.87 8.52 -14.69
N ASP A 672 -25.25 7.56 -13.85
CA ASP A 672 -24.93 7.60 -12.41
C ASP A 672 -23.42 7.40 -12.22
N PHE A 673 -22.85 6.45 -12.96
CA PHE A 673 -21.40 6.24 -13.00
C PHE A 673 -20.64 7.49 -13.49
N MET A 674 -21.06 8.08 -14.61
CA MET A 674 -20.39 9.22 -15.19
C MET A 674 -20.50 10.48 -14.33
N LEU A 675 -21.60 10.65 -13.59
CA LEU A 675 -21.72 11.72 -12.58
C LEU A 675 -20.72 11.51 -11.44
N GLY A 676 -20.52 10.28 -10.99
CA GLY A 676 -19.49 9.93 -10.01
C GLY A 676 -18.08 10.23 -10.50
N VAL A 677 -17.77 9.83 -11.74
CA VAL A 677 -16.48 10.15 -12.38
C VAL A 677 -16.29 11.66 -12.49
N ALA A 678 -17.25 12.37 -13.08
CA ALA A 678 -17.16 13.81 -13.31
C ALA A 678 -16.97 14.59 -12.00
N ASN A 679 -17.67 14.18 -10.93
CA ASN A 679 -17.50 14.77 -9.62
C ASN A 679 -16.08 14.56 -9.09
N ARG A 680 -15.54 13.33 -9.11
CA ARG A 680 -14.22 13.07 -8.53
C ARG A 680 -13.07 13.67 -9.35
N VAL A 681 -13.18 13.62 -10.67
CA VAL A 681 -12.20 14.20 -11.61
C VAL A 681 -12.02 15.70 -11.35
N SER A 682 -13.09 16.43 -11.01
CA SER A 682 -13.03 17.87 -10.72
C SER A 682 -12.13 18.25 -9.53
N GLU A 683 -11.78 17.27 -8.68
CA GLU A 683 -10.90 17.42 -7.52
C GLU A 683 -9.46 16.89 -7.79
N CYS A 684 -9.18 16.38 -8.99
CA CYS A 684 -7.92 15.73 -9.36
C CYS A 684 -7.20 16.49 -10.49
N GLU A 685 -5.95 16.12 -10.81
CA GLU A 685 -5.17 16.73 -11.92
C GLU A 685 -5.53 16.21 -13.32
N ILE A 686 -6.42 15.23 -13.38
CA ILE A 686 -6.96 14.62 -14.61
C ILE A 686 -8.31 15.24 -14.98
N SER A 687 -8.67 15.18 -16.26
CA SER A 687 -9.97 15.60 -16.78
C SER A 687 -10.68 14.43 -17.48
N LEU A 688 -12.01 14.51 -17.62
CA LEU A 688 -12.76 13.59 -18.48
C LEU A 688 -12.22 13.56 -19.93
N SER A 689 -11.64 14.67 -20.38
CA SER A 689 -11.05 14.78 -21.72
C SER A 689 -9.73 14.02 -21.90
N ASP A 690 -9.09 13.56 -20.81
CA ASP A 690 -7.87 12.75 -20.86
C ASP A 690 -8.16 11.28 -21.20
N PHE A 691 -9.41 10.83 -21.04
CA PHE A 691 -9.84 9.49 -21.40
C PHE A 691 -10.14 9.36 -22.89
N GLY A 692 -10.13 8.13 -23.40
CA GLY A 692 -10.63 7.81 -24.74
C GLY A 692 -12.12 8.13 -24.87
N LYS A 693 -12.70 7.97 -26.07
CA LYS A 693 -14.08 8.39 -26.43
C LYS A 693 -15.09 8.23 -25.28
N VAL A 694 -15.36 9.34 -24.57
CA VAL A 694 -16.32 9.43 -23.48
C VAL A 694 -17.72 9.64 -24.04
N ALA A 695 -18.72 8.99 -23.44
CA ALA A 695 -20.13 9.15 -23.80
C ALA A 695 -20.98 9.24 -22.54
N PHE A 696 -22.13 9.92 -22.63
CA PHE A 696 -23.09 10.04 -21.55
C PHE A 696 -24.48 9.70 -22.11
N THR A 697 -25.03 8.55 -21.74
CA THR A 697 -26.24 7.99 -22.38
C THR A 697 -27.48 8.35 -21.59
N LEU A 698 -28.22 9.37 -22.04
CA LEU A 698 -29.55 9.73 -21.53
C LEU A 698 -30.64 9.30 -22.51
N LYS A 699 -31.80 8.91 -21.99
CA LYS A 699 -33.04 8.78 -22.79
C LYS A 699 -33.65 10.18 -23.01
N GLU A 700 -34.49 10.35 -24.04
CA GLU A 700 -35.09 11.66 -24.35
C GLU A 700 -35.90 12.25 -23.17
N ASP A 701 -36.60 11.41 -22.40
CA ASP A 701 -37.42 11.83 -21.25
C ASP A 701 -36.70 11.68 -19.88
N ASP A 702 -35.38 11.46 -19.88
CA ASP A 702 -34.62 11.16 -18.66
C ASP A 702 -34.43 12.41 -17.78
N THR A 703 -34.81 12.36 -16.49
CA THR A 703 -34.67 13.49 -15.55
C THR A 703 -33.42 13.42 -14.67
N LYS A 704 -32.48 12.52 -14.97
CA LYS A 704 -31.29 12.26 -14.13
C LYS A 704 -30.45 13.49 -13.81
N LEU A 705 -30.26 14.42 -14.75
CA LEU A 705 -29.50 15.65 -14.48
C LEU A 705 -30.31 16.61 -13.60
N GLU A 706 -31.61 16.72 -13.83
CA GLU A 706 -32.52 17.52 -13.01
C GLU A 706 -32.61 16.99 -11.57
N ASP A 707 -32.67 15.67 -11.42
CA ASP A 707 -32.74 15.00 -10.13
C ASP A 707 -31.39 15.10 -9.39
N PHE A 708 -30.26 14.92 -10.08
CA PHE A 708 -28.92 15.12 -9.47
C PHE A 708 -28.72 16.57 -9.00
N ALA A 709 -29.14 17.56 -9.79
CA ALA A 709 -29.10 18.97 -9.40
C ALA A 709 -29.92 19.26 -8.12
N ARG A 710 -31.04 18.54 -7.95
CA ARG A 710 -31.94 18.70 -6.79
C ARG A 710 -31.43 17.97 -5.55
N ASP A 711 -31.07 16.70 -5.71
CA ASP A 711 -30.78 15.79 -4.61
C ASP A 711 -29.31 15.92 -4.14
N ASP A 712 -28.37 16.18 -5.06
CA ASP A 712 -26.92 16.28 -4.85
C ASP A 712 -26.37 17.68 -5.24
N TYR A 713 -27.07 18.74 -4.84
CA TYR A 713 -26.81 20.13 -5.19
C TYR A 713 -25.36 20.61 -4.94
N ASN A 714 -24.70 20.13 -3.88
CA ASN A 714 -23.30 20.51 -3.56
C ASN A 714 -22.28 19.89 -4.53
N LEU A 715 -22.63 18.78 -5.17
CA LEU A 715 -21.75 18.01 -6.06
C LEU A 715 -22.00 18.35 -7.53
N SER A 716 -23.19 18.89 -7.82
CA SER A 716 -23.70 19.19 -9.15
C SER A 716 -22.89 20.24 -9.90
N GLU A 717 -22.47 21.33 -9.24
CA GLU A 717 -21.70 22.39 -9.88
C GLU A 717 -20.40 21.84 -10.49
N ALA A 718 -19.66 21.04 -9.72
CA ALA A 718 -18.38 20.48 -10.13
C ALA A 718 -18.55 19.40 -11.21
N ALA A 719 -19.47 18.46 -11.01
CA ALA A 719 -19.74 17.38 -11.96
C ALA A 719 -20.24 17.92 -13.31
N PHE A 720 -21.15 18.90 -13.31
CA PHE A 720 -21.67 19.48 -14.55
C PHE A 720 -20.61 20.29 -15.27
N GLY A 721 -19.74 21.00 -14.53
CA GLY A 721 -18.59 21.68 -15.11
C GLY A 721 -17.73 20.75 -15.96
N GLU A 722 -17.37 19.57 -15.43
CA GLU A 722 -16.60 18.57 -16.16
C GLU A 722 -17.37 17.99 -17.37
N LEU A 723 -18.64 17.61 -17.21
CA LEU A 723 -19.46 17.06 -18.31
C LEU A 723 -19.67 18.07 -19.45
N LEU A 724 -19.85 19.35 -19.12
CA LEU A 724 -19.96 20.47 -20.07
C LEU A 724 -18.64 20.68 -20.81
N SER A 725 -17.51 20.65 -20.11
CA SER A 725 -16.18 20.80 -20.70
C SER A 725 -15.86 19.66 -21.69
N ALA A 726 -16.24 18.43 -21.34
CA ALA A 726 -16.06 17.24 -22.16
C ALA A 726 -17.05 17.14 -23.33
N LYS A 727 -18.11 17.97 -23.34
CA LYS A 727 -19.15 18.02 -24.40
C LYS A 727 -19.84 16.67 -24.64
N VAL A 728 -20.05 15.90 -23.58
CA VAL A 728 -20.62 14.54 -23.65
C VAL A 728 -22.15 14.52 -23.61
N VAL A 729 -22.78 15.60 -23.13
CA VAL A 729 -24.24 15.80 -23.08
C VAL A 729 -24.66 16.85 -24.11
N THR A 730 -25.83 16.68 -24.72
CA THR A 730 -26.35 17.62 -25.72
C THR A 730 -26.69 18.98 -25.11
N SER A 731 -26.44 20.07 -25.86
CA SER A 731 -26.78 21.42 -25.40
C SER A 731 -28.26 21.63 -25.14
N GLN A 732 -29.15 20.86 -25.78
CA GLN A 732 -30.59 20.94 -25.54
C GLN A 732 -30.97 20.43 -24.16
N LYS A 733 -30.38 19.30 -23.73
CA LYS A 733 -30.66 18.74 -22.42
C LYS A 733 -30.19 19.65 -21.28
N TRP A 734 -29.05 20.31 -21.46
CA TRP A 734 -28.60 21.36 -20.53
C TRP A 734 -29.55 22.55 -20.42
N VAL A 735 -30.22 22.95 -21.52
CA VAL A 735 -31.24 24.01 -21.49
C VAL A 735 -32.47 23.57 -20.71
N GLU A 736 -32.93 22.32 -20.89
CA GLU A 736 -34.03 21.73 -20.12
C GLU A 736 -33.71 21.69 -18.63
N THR A 737 -32.51 21.20 -18.27
CA THR A 737 -32.04 21.14 -16.88
C THR A 737 -31.93 22.54 -16.27
N ALA A 738 -31.38 23.53 -17.00
CA ALA A 738 -31.30 24.90 -16.53
C ALA A 738 -32.69 25.52 -16.27
N ASN A 739 -33.65 25.31 -17.16
CA ASN A 739 -35.01 25.80 -16.97
C ASN A 739 -35.74 25.10 -15.81
N SER A 740 -35.48 23.81 -15.58
CA SER A 740 -35.97 23.09 -14.39
C SER A 740 -35.42 23.69 -13.09
N ILE A 741 -34.11 24.00 -13.06
CA ILE A 741 -33.48 24.68 -11.92
C ILE A 741 -34.10 26.07 -11.68
N ILE A 742 -34.39 26.83 -12.75
CA ILE A 742 -35.05 28.15 -12.64
C ILE A 742 -36.43 28.03 -11.99
N GLU A 743 -37.24 27.04 -12.37
CA GLU A 743 -38.55 26.83 -11.74
C GLU A 743 -38.43 26.41 -10.26
N LEU A 744 -37.41 25.64 -9.88
CA LEU A 744 -37.13 25.33 -8.47
C LEU A 744 -36.71 26.58 -7.67
N LEU A 745 -35.87 27.44 -8.24
CA LEU A 745 -35.44 28.70 -7.62
C LEU A 745 -36.58 29.73 -7.45
N LYS A 746 -37.68 29.57 -8.21
CA LYS A 746 -38.90 30.38 -8.09
C LYS A 746 -39.86 29.88 -7.00
N ASP A 747 -39.56 28.77 -6.33
CA ASP A 747 -40.33 28.25 -5.19
C ASP A 747 -39.43 27.90 -3.98
N PRO A 748 -38.82 28.89 -3.31
CA PRO A 748 -37.89 28.72 -2.20
C PRO A 748 -38.53 28.14 -0.94
N LYS A 749 -39.87 28.06 -0.86
CA LYS A 749 -40.54 27.40 0.28
C LYS A 749 -40.31 25.89 0.29
N ASN A 750 -39.99 25.32 -0.86
CA ASN A 750 -39.77 23.89 -1.06
C ASN A 750 -38.28 23.52 -1.13
N VAL A 751 -37.38 24.48 -0.93
CA VAL A 751 -35.93 24.31 -1.11
C VAL A 751 -35.20 24.87 0.11
N SER A 752 -34.38 24.06 0.77
CA SER A 752 -33.57 24.54 1.90
C SER A 752 -32.55 25.61 1.45
N THR A 753 -32.10 26.46 2.37
CA THR A 753 -31.14 27.55 2.06
C THR A 753 -29.87 27.05 1.37
N LYS A 754 -29.35 25.89 1.77
CA LYS A 754 -28.15 25.28 1.16
C LYS A 754 -28.41 24.76 -0.26
N ILE A 755 -29.55 24.10 -0.48
CA ILE A 755 -29.93 23.62 -1.83
C ILE A 755 -30.05 24.81 -2.79
N PHE A 756 -30.65 25.91 -2.32
CA PHE A 756 -30.82 27.13 -3.10
C PHE A 756 -29.47 27.72 -3.58
N ASP A 757 -28.44 27.72 -2.72
CA ASP A 757 -27.09 28.17 -3.06
C ASP A 757 -26.44 27.30 -4.15
N GLY A 758 -26.43 25.98 -3.97
CA GLY A 758 -25.82 25.06 -4.94
C GLY A 758 -26.55 25.02 -6.29
N LEU A 759 -27.87 25.22 -6.30
CA LEU A 759 -28.65 25.36 -7.54
C LEU A 759 -28.24 26.61 -8.33
N LEU A 760 -27.92 27.73 -7.67
CA LEU A 760 -27.43 28.94 -8.32
C LEU A 760 -26.04 28.75 -8.94
N GLY A 761 -25.12 28.10 -8.22
CA GLY A 761 -23.80 27.73 -8.74
C GLY A 761 -23.91 26.82 -9.96
N THR A 762 -24.73 25.77 -9.87
CA THR A 762 -25.01 24.83 -10.95
C THR A 762 -25.61 25.52 -12.18
N LEU A 763 -26.62 26.38 -11.99
CA LEU A 763 -27.24 27.15 -13.08
C LEU A 763 -26.23 28.08 -13.77
N ALA A 764 -25.39 28.77 -13.00
CA ALA A 764 -24.32 29.61 -13.54
C ALA A 764 -23.31 28.78 -14.33
N LYS A 765 -22.93 27.58 -13.86
CA LYS A 765 -22.01 26.69 -14.58
C LYS A 765 -22.59 26.20 -15.92
N ILE A 766 -23.87 25.83 -15.95
CA ILE A 766 -24.57 25.47 -17.19
C ILE A 766 -24.58 26.64 -18.16
N TRP A 767 -25.03 27.81 -17.69
CA TRP A 767 -25.17 28.99 -18.54
C TRP A 767 -23.82 29.45 -19.12
N THR A 768 -22.77 29.49 -18.29
CA THR A 768 -21.43 29.95 -18.69
C THR A 768 -20.77 29.04 -19.73
N ASN A 769 -21.00 27.72 -19.70
CA ASN A 769 -20.40 26.78 -20.64
C ASN A 769 -21.21 26.55 -21.93
N LEU A 770 -22.48 26.97 -21.97
CA LEU A 770 -23.29 26.89 -23.19
C LEU A 770 -22.91 27.98 -24.21
N GLY A 771 -23.09 27.67 -25.49
CA GLY A 771 -22.89 28.64 -26.58
C GLY A 771 -23.96 29.75 -26.58
N GLN A 772 -23.60 30.94 -27.09
CA GLN A 772 -24.47 32.13 -27.06
C GLN A 772 -25.88 31.93 -27.63
N ILE A 773 -26.05 31.09 -28.66
CA ILE A 773 -27.37 30.81 -29.26
C ILE A 773 -28.26 30.08 -28.25
N LYS A 774 -27.73 29.03 -27.61
CA LYS A 774 -28.49 28.20 -26.66
C LYS A 774 -28.73 28.88 -25.32
N ARG A 775 -27.88 29.83 -24.92
CA ARG A 775 -28.13 30.66 -23.73
C ARG A 775 -29.44 31.45 -23.82
N LYS A 776 -29.91 31.79 -25.02
CA LYS A 776 -31.18 32.50 -25.23
C LYS A 776 -32.41 31.61 -25.00
N ASP A 777 -32.25 30.30 -25.10
CA ASP A 777 -33.31 29.32 -24.84
C ASP A 777 -33.50 29.07 -23.32
N ILE A 778 -32.59 29.59 -22.47
CA ILE A 778 -32.71 29.57 -21.01
C ILE A 778 -33.50 30.79 -20.55
N ASN A 779 -34.59 30.58 -19.82
CA ASN A 779 -35.52 31.63 -19.39
C ASN A 779 -35.03 32.41 -18.16
N LEU A 780 -33.81 32.96 -18.21
CA LEU A 780 -33.27 33.82 -17.14
C LEU A 780 -34.11 35.07 -16.89
N GLY A 781 -34.85 35.55 -17.90
CA GLY A 781 -35.80 36.66 -17.76
C GLY A 781 -36.83 36.39 -16.67
N SER A 782 -37.43 35.20 -16.68
CA SER A 782 -38.42 34.80 -15.66
C SER A 782 -37.87 34.74 -14.23
N LEU A 783 -36.56 34.48 -14.06
CA LEU A 783 -35.91 34.50 -12.75
C LEU A 783 -35.81 35.94 -12.22
N SER A 784 -35.37 36.88 -13.08
CA SER A 784 -35.29 38.31 -12.73
C SER A 784 -36.66 38.97 -12.49
N GLU A 785 -37.72 38.40 -13.05
CA GLU A 785 -39.10 38.88 -12.90
C GLU A 785 -39.84 38.22 -11.72
N SER A 786 -39.20 37.33 -10.95
CA SER A 786 -39.81 36.67 -9.80
C SER A 786 -39.52 37.38 -8.48
N ALA A 787 -40.55 37.91 -7.83
CA ALA A 787 -40.43 38.46 -6.47
C ALA A 787 -40.05 37.39 -5.43
N VAL A 788 -40.50 36.16 -5.67
CA VAL A 788 -40.28 35.00 -4.82
C VAL A 788 -38.80 34.60 -4.82
N PHE A 789 -38.13 34.65 -5.98
CA PHE A 789 -36.69 34.41 -6.09
C PHE A 789 -35.87 35.34 -5.18
N TYR A 790 -36.13 36.65 -5.22
CA TYR A 790 -35.43 37.63 -4.36
C TYR A 790 -35.67 37.39 -2.87
N ALA A 791 -36.89 36.98 -2.49
CA ALA A 791 -37.20 36.59 -1.11
C ALA A 791 -36.38 35.37 -0.67
N GLY A 792 -36.27 34.34 -1.51
CA GLY A 792 -35.42 33.18 -1.25
C GLY A 792 -33.94 33.55 -1.11
N LEU A 793 -33.43 34.35 -2.05
CA LEU A 793 -32.03 34.80 -2.06
C LEU A 793 -31.67 35.62 -0.81
N LYS A 794 -32.58 36.50 -0.36
CA LYS A 794 -32.39 37.27 0.86
C LYS A 794 -32.32 36.39 2.11
N VAL A 795 -33.16 35.36 2.19
CA VAL A 795 -33.14 34.41 3.32
C VAL A 795 -31.82 33.63 3.36
N VAL A 796 -31.28 33.22 2.20
CA VAL A 796 -29.96 32.57 2.13
C VAL A 796 -28.86 33.51 2.62
N TYR A 797 -28.86 34.75 2.13
CA TYR A 797 -27.88 35.76 2.53
C TYR A 797 -27.92 36.09 4.04
N GLU A 798 -29.11 36.21 4.62
CA GLU A 798 -29.27 36.48 6.06
C GLU A 798 -28.84 35.31 6.95
N HIS A 799 -28.87 34.08 6.44
CA HIS A 799 -28.44 32.88 7.15
C HIS A 799 -26.91 32.67 7.08
N GLU A 800 -26.29 32.94 5.92
CA GLU A 800 -24.88 32.73 5.66
C GLU A 800 -24.31 33.83 4.74
N LEU A 801 -23.68 34.84 5.34
CA LEU A 801 -23.17 36.03 4.66
C LEU A 801 -22.13 35.71 3.57
N GLU A 802 -21.34 34.65 3.76
CA GLU A 802 -20.27 34.23 2.83
C GLU A 802 -20.77 33.30 1.71
N ALA A 803 -22.07 32.98 1.67
CA ALA A 803 -22.65 32.09 0.68
C ALA A 803 -22.34 32.57 -0.76
N THR A 804 -21.82 31.66 -1.57
CA THR A 804 -21.30 31.96 -2.92
C THR A 804 -22.41 32.19 -3.95
N GLY A 805 -23.60 31.64 -3.73
CA GLY A 805 -24.75 31.73 -4.62
C GLY A 805 -25.22 33.16 -4.86
N LEU A 806 -25.01 34.09 -3.93
CA LEU A 806 -25.30 35.52 -4.19
C LEU A 806 -24.46 36.05 -5.35
N GLY A 807 -23.16 35.71 -5.43
CA GLY A 807 -22.31 36.08 -6.55
C GLY A 807 -22.79 35.48 -7.88
N HIS A 808 -23.19 34.21 -7.89
CA HIS A 808 -23.78 33.56 -9.07
C HIS A 808 -25.10 34.22 -9.50
N ALA A 809 -25.99 34.54 -8.55
CA ALA A 809 -27.26 35.22 -8.79
C ALA A 809 -27.05 36.62 -9.37
N VAL A 810 -26.15 37.41 -8.78
CA VAL A 810 -25.80 38.75 -9.28
C VAL A 810 -25.29 38.65 -10.70
N PHE A 811 -24.37 37.72 -11.00
CA PHE A 811 -23.91 37.50 -12.37
C PHE A 811 -25.07 37.14 -13.32
N LEU A 812 -25.89 36.15 -12.98
CA LEU A 812 -27.00 35.68 -13.84
C LEU A 812 -28.04 36.77 -14.14
N VAL A 813 -28.28 37.69 -13.20
CA VAL A 813 -29.27 38.77 -13.35
C VAL A 813 -28.65 40.04 -13.97
N LYS A 814 -27.46 40.46 -13.55
CA LYS A 814 -26.77 41.69 -13.98
C LYS A 814 -26.08 41.55 -15.32
N HIS A 815 -25.43 40.42 -15.61
CA HIS A 815 -24.63 40.26 -16.82
C HIS A 815 -25.43 40.45 -18.13
N PRO A 816 -26.67 39.93 -18.27
CA PRO A 816 -27.49 40.20 -19.46
C PRO A 816 -27.96 41.67 -19.58
N ARG A 817 -27.85 42.45 -18.50
CA ARG A 817 -28.47 43.78 -18.30
C ARG A 817 -27.50 44.80 -17.68
N LEU A 818 -26.24 44.78 -18.10
CA LEU A 818 -25.18 45.59 -17.47
C LEU A 818 -25.46 47.10 -17.39
N SER A 819 -26.34 47.64 -18.24
CA SER A 819 -26.70 49.07 -18.27
C SER A 819 -28.21 49.32 -18.11
N GLU A 820 -28.97 48.33 -17.65
CA GLU A 820 -30.41 48.43 -17.44
C GLU A 820 -30.76 48.29 -15.96
N ASP A 821 -31.85 48.94 -15.54
CA ASP A 821 -32.39 48.78 -14.19
C ASP A 821 -33.05 47.39 -14.01
N LEU A 822 -33.23 47.00 -12.75
CA LEU A 822 -33.91 45.75 -12.41
C LEU A 822 -35.37 45.76 -12.91
N PRO A 823 -35.85 44.72 -13.63
CA PRO A 823 -37.21 44.70 -14.16
C PRO A 823 -38.31 44.66 -13.08
N SER A 824 -39.53 45.07 -13.44
CA SER A 824 -40.72 44.85 -12.61
C SER A 824 -41.02 43.36 -12.46
N THR A 825 -41.47 42.93 -11.29
CA THR A 825 -41.79 41.50 -11.06
C THR A 825 -43.20 41.14 -11.53
N GLU A 826 -43.43 39.86 -11.83
CA GLU A 826 -44.75 39.36 -12.18
C GLU A 826 -45.77 39.60 -11.05
N GLU A 827 -45.36 39.47 -9.80
CA GLU A 827 -46.22 39.69 -8.65
C GLU A 827 -46.57 41.16 -8.44
N GLU A 828 -45.66 42.09 -8.80
CA GLU A 828 -45.94 43.54 -8.84
C GLU A 828 -46.99 43.86 -9.90
N THR A 829 -46.85 43.28 -11.09
CA THR A 829 -47.79 43.54 -12.21
C THR A 829 -49.15 42.88 -12.00
N LYS A 830 -49.19 41.70 -11.36
CA LYS A 830 -50.42 40.95 -11.02
C LYS A 830 -51.09 41.43 -9.72
N GLY A 831 -50.46 42.32 -8.96
CA GLY A 831 -50.99 42.86 -7.70
C GLY A 831 -50.94 41.89 -6.51
N THR A 832 -50.11 40.86 -6.57
CA THR A 832 -49.92 39.84 -5.51
C THR A 832 -48.64 40.06 -4.70
N PHE A 833 -47.98 41.20 -4.86
CA PHE A 833 -46.70 41.55 -4.23
C PHE A 833 -46.85 41.88 -2.74
N THR A 834 -46.32 41.01 -1.87
CA THR A 834 -46.40 41.18 -0.40
C THR A 834 -45.35 42.18 0.12
N SER A 835 -45.50 42.63 1.37
CA SER A 835 -44.52 43.53 2.02
C SER A 835 -43.13 42.91 2.15
N GLU A 836 -43.06 41.59 2.41
CA GLU A 836 -41.81 40.84 2.50
C GLU A 836 -41.11 40.77 1.13
N MET A 837 -41.86 40.47 0.06
CA MET A 837 -41.36 40.46 -1.31
C MET A 837 -40.83 41.83 -1.73
N LYS A 838 -41.51 42.91 -1.34
CA LYS A 838 -41.06 44.28 -1.58
C LYS A 838 -39.73 44.58 -0.89
N ALA A 839 -39.59 44.19 0.37
CA ALA A 839 -38.35 44.38 1.13
C ALA A 839 -37.18 43.53 0.58
N ALA A 840 -37.47 42.35 0.03
CA ALA A 840 -36.46 41.49 -0.57
C ALA A 840 -35.99 41.98 -1.94
N LYS A 841 -36.92 42.42 -2.79
CA LYS A 841 -36.57 43.02 -4.08
C LYS A 841 -35.80 44.33 -3.91
N GLN A 842 -36.20 45.19 -2.96
CA GLN A 842 -35.47 46.41 -2.68
C GLN A 842 -34.05 46.10 -2.22
N TRP A 843 -33.87 45.15 -1.28
CA TRP A 843 -32.54 44.71 -0.86
C TRP A 843 -31.68 44.24 -2.04
N PHE A 844 -32.22 43.44 -2.95
CA PHE A 844 -31.45 43.02 -4.13
C PHE A 844 -31.18 44.19 -5.10
N ALA A 845 -32.07 45.17 -5.20
CA ALA A 845 -31.81 46.39 -5.97
C ALA A 845 -30.65 47.19 -5.37
N ASP A 846 -30.56 47.26 -4.04
CA ASP A 846 -29.44 47.90 -3.33
C ASP A 846 -28.12 47.13 -3.59
N VAL A 847 -28.15 45.79 -3.66
CA VAL A 847 -27.00 44.97 -4.11
C VAL A 847 -26.67 45.21 -5.59
N TYR A 848 -27.70 45.26 -6.45
CA TYR A 848 -27.58 45.41 -7.91
C TYR A 848 -26.96 46.74 -8.34
N GLY A 849 -27.19 47.81 -7.55
CA GLY A 849 -26.58 49.13 -7.73
C GLY A 849 -25.31 49.37 -6.93
N GLY A 850 -24.88 48.40 -6.11
CA GLY A 850 -23.67 48.49 -5.30
C GLY A 850 -23.77 49.33 -4.01
N GLU A 851 -24.99 49.62 -3.52
CA GLU A 851 -25.21 50.25 -2.21
C GLU A 851 -24.97 49.25 -1.06
N THR A 852 -25.28 47.98 -1.28
CA THR A 852 -24.91 46.88 -0.38
C THR A 852 -23.61 46.25 -0.86
N ALA A 853 -22.56 46.31 -0.04
CA ALA A 853 -21.27 45.72 -0.36
C ALA A 853 -21.36 44.18 -0.41
N LEU A 854 -20.69 43.59 -1.41
CA LEU A 854 -20.51 42.14 -1.53
C LEU A 854 -19.21 41.71 -0.86
N GLU A 855 -19.20 40.50 -0.30
CA GLU A 855 -17.97 39.87 0.19
C GLU A 855 -17.04 39.51 -0.96
N GLN A 856 -15.74 39.42 -0.68
CA GLN A 856 -14.73 39.14 -1.71
C GLN A 856 -15.01 37.83 -2.46
N THR A 857 -15.44 36.79 -1.75
CA THR A 857 -15.80 35.48 -2.34
C THR A 857 -16.95 35.60 -3.35
N GLN A 858 -17.93 36.46 -3.12
CA GLN A 858 -19.06 36.69 -4.02
C GLN A 858 -18.62 37.46 -5.27
N VAL A 859 -17.76 38.47 -5.11
CA VAL A 859 -17.16 39.22 -6.23
C VAL A 859 -16.29 38.30 -7.09
N ASP A 860 -15.51 37.42 -6.46
CA ASP A 860 -14.68 36.43 -7.15
C ASP A 860 -15.53 35.47 -7.99
N ARG A 861 -16.71 35.03 -7.51
CA ARG A 861 -17.65 34.21 -8.31
C ARG A 861 -18.23 34.96 -9.49
N ILE A 862 -18.58 36.24 -9.35
CA ILE A 862 -19.03 37.07 -10.48
C ILE A 862 -17.93 37.13 -11.54
N LEU A 863 -16.68 37.37 -11.10
CA LEU A 863 -15.53 37.44 -11.98
C LEU A 863 -15.22 36.10 -12.66
N GLU A 864 -15.29 34.97 -11.93
CA GLU A 864 -15.11 33.62 -12.47
C GLU A 864 -16.11 33.33 -13.60
N ASN A 865 -17.39 33.66 -13.40
CA ASN A 865 -18.44 33.48 -14.40
C ASN A 865 -18.24 34.42 -15.61
N ALA A 866 -17.83 35.66 -15.37
CA ALA A 866 -17.51 36.63 -16.42
C ALA A 866 -16.30 36.18 -17.27
N ARG A 867 -15.27 35.59 -16.64
CA ARG A 867 -14.13 34.99 -17.33
C ARG A 867 -14.52 33.78 -18.17
N SER A 868 -15.30 32.87 -17.58
CA SER A 868 -15.80 31.66 -18.26
C SER A 868 -16.58 32.00 -19.53
N THR A 869 -17.29 33.14 -19.52
CA THR A 869 -18.04 33.64 -20.68
C THR A 869 -17.25 34.58 -21.59
N ARG A 870 -15.98 34.87 -21.28
CA ARG A 870 -15.12 35.86 -21.95
C ARG A 870 -15.77 37.24 -22.05
N SER A 871 -16.56 37.61 -21.05
CA SER A 871 -17.38 38.82 -21.05
C SER A 871 -16.86 39.94 -20.16
N VAL A 872 -15.70 39.76 -19.50
CA VAL A 872 -15.10 40.81 -18.64
C VAL A 872 -14.96 42.15 -19.39
N GLY A 873 -14.70 42.13 -20.71
CA GLY A 873 -14.68 43.35 -21.52
C GLY A 873 -16.02 44.10 -21.54
N SER A 874 -17.14 43.38 -21.58
CA SER A 874 -18.47 43.98 -21.50
C SER A 874 -18.73 44.64 -20.14
N TRP A 875 -18.19 44.08 -19.05
CA TRP A 875 -18.27 44.69 -17.71
C TRP A 875 -17.42 45.97 -17.64
N VAL A 876 -16.21 45.96 -18.18
CA VAL A 876 -15.35 47.17 -18.28
C VAL A 876 -16.03 48.25 -19.12
N ASP A 877 -16.54 47.90 -20.29
CA ASP A 877 -17.24 48.84 -21.18
C ASP A 877 -18.50 49.43 -20.53
N ALA A 878 -19.23 48.63 -19.74
CA ALA A 878 -20.40 49.09 -19.00
C ALA A 878 -20.01 50.05 -17.87
N GLY A 879 -18.97 49.72 -17.11
CA GLY A 879 -18.45 50.59 -16.05
C GLY A 879 -17.92 51.93 -16.59
N ARG A 880 -17.28 51.92 -17.77
CA ARG A 880 -16.87 53.17 -18.43
C ARG A 880 -18.06 54.06 -18.82
N LYS A 881 -19.20 53.44 -19.20
CA LYS A 881 -20.41 54.15 -19.65
C LYS A 881 -21.32 54.60 -18.50
N GLY A 882 -21.26 53.91 -17.36
CA GLY A 882 -22.06 54.20 -16.17
C GLY A 882 -21.30 53.88 -14.89
N GLY A 883 -21.21 54.85 -13.98
CA GLY A 883 -20.54 54.74 -12.67
C GLY A 883 -21.34 53.92 -11.67
N ASP A 884 -21.59 52.65 -12.00
CA ASP A 884 -22.23 51.67 -11.13
C ASP A 884 -21.19 51.09 -10.16
N ALA A 885 -21.42 51.26 -8.85
CA ALA A 885 -20.47 50.87 -7.81
C ALA A 885 -20.20 49.35 -7.77
N LEU A 886 -21.19 48.51 -8.13
CA LEU A 886 -21.01 47.07 -8.21
C LEU A 886 -20.08 46.71 -9.39
N ILE A 887 -20.31 47.33 -10.55
CA ILE A 887 -19.49 47.08 -11.74
C ILE A 887 -18.05 47.55 -11.50
N GLU A 888 -17.87 48.73 -10.91
CA GLU A 888 -16.55 49.24 -10.51
C GLU A 888 -15.83 48.29 -9.55
N CYS A 889 -16.53 47.71 -8.58
CA CYS A 889 -15.98 46.73 -7.64
C CYS A 889 -15.49 45.45 -8.38
N VAL A 890 -16.31 44.90 -9.28
CA VAL A 890 -15.97 43.71 -10.07
C VAL A 890 -14.79 43.99 -11.01
N VAL A 891 -14.79 45.13 -11.70
CA VAL A 891 -13.72 45.53 -12.62
C VAL A 891 -12.42 45.77 -11.87
N ARG A 892 -12.45 46.45 -10.72
CA ARG A 892 -11.28 46.64 -9.86
C ARG A 892 -10.69 45.31 -9.42
N THR A 893 -11.53 44.38 -9.00
CA THR A 893 -11.12 43.01 -8.61
C THR A 893 -10.51 42.25 -9.81
N ALA A 894 -11.08 42.39 -11.01
CA ALA A 894 -10.56 41.78 -12.23
C ALA A 894 -9.10 42.21 -12.50
N PHE A 895 -8.81 43.51 -12.38
CA PHE A 895 -7.47 44.05 -12.59
C PHE A 895 -6.50 43.80 -11.42
N GLY A 896 -6.99 43.61 -10.19
CA GLY A 896 -6.16 43.25 -9.04
C GLY A 896 -5.72 41.78 -9.00
N SER A 897 -6.38 40.90 -9.74
CA SER A 897 -6.10 39.47 -9.75
C SER A 897 -4.80 39.09 -10.50
N GLN A 898 -4.29 37.87 -10.26
CA GLN A 898 -3.13 37.36 -11.01
C GLN A 898 -3.44 37.11 -12.49
N ASP A 899 -4.66 36.64 -12.79
CA ASP A 899 -5.07 36.27 -14.15
C ASP A 899 -5.82 37.43 -14.79
N LEU A 900 -5.07 38.38 -15.36
CA LEU A 900 -5.63 39.60 -15.91
C LEU A 900 -6.63 39.30 -17.05
N PRO A 901 -7.69 40.11 -17.18
CA PRO A 901 -8.61 39.96 -18.29
C PRO A 901 -7.90 40.22 -19.62
N ARG A 902 -8.03 39.26 -20.54
CA ARG A 902 -7.46 39.38 -21.89
C ARG A 902 -8.41 40.19 -22.76
N PHE A 903 -7.89 41.27 -23.32
CA PHE A 903 -8.60 42.13 -24.27
C PHE A 903 -7.84 42.16 -25.59
N ALA A 904 -8.52 42.55 -26.66
CA ALA A 904 -7.80 43.10 -27.80
C ALA A 904 -7.11 44.41 -27.36
N LEU A 905 -5.92 44.68 -27.89
CA LEU A 905 -5.14 45.87 -27.51
C LEU A 905 -5.96 47.16 -27.68
N THR A 906 -6.72 47.27 -28.77
CA THR A 906 -7.61 48.42 -29.03
C THR A 906 -8.71 48.57 -27.98
N THR A 907 -9.32 47.48 -27.53
CA THR A 907 -10.33 47.50 -26.45
C THR A 907 -9.72 47.89 -25.11
N PHE A 908 -8.49 47.44 -24.81
CA PHE A 908 -7.78 47.85 -23.61
C PHE A 908 -7.48 49.36 -23.64
N LEU A 909 -6.92 49.85 -24.73
CA LEU A 909 -6.58 51.26 -24.91
C LEU A 909 -7.83 52.16 -24.85
N ASN A 910 -8.94 51.78 -25.49
CA ASN A 910 -10.20 52.54 -25.42
C ASN A 910 -10.77 52.67 -24.00
N ASN A 911 -10.38 51.79 -23.07
CA ASN A 911 -10.80 51.80 -21.67
C ASN A 911 -9.66 52.19 -20.72
N PHE A 912 -8.53 52.70 -21.23
CA PHE A 912 -7.33 52.99 -20.43
C PHE A 912 -7.61 54.03 -19.35
N ASP A 913 -8.13 55.21 -19.71
CA ASP A 913 -8.36 56.31 -18.77
C ASP A 913 -9.32 55.91 -17.65
N TYR A 914 -10.36 55.15 -17.99
CA TYR A 914 -11.31 54.60 -17.03
C TYR A 914 -10.64 53.59 -16.09
N SER A 915 -9.87 52.66 -16.65
CA SER A 915 -9.21 51.61 -15.87
C SER A 915 -8.11 52.19 -14.97
N GLN A 916 -7.36 53.16 -15.46
CA GLN A 916 -6.35 53.89 -14.70
C GLN A 916 -7.00 54.71 -13.58
N GLY A 917 -8.09 55.43 -13.85
CA GLY A 917 -8.83 56.18 -12.84
C GLY A 917 -9.44 55.31 -11.75
N LEU A 918 -9.87 54.09 -12.10
CA LEU A 918 -10.48 53.14 -11.17
C LEU A 918 -9.47 52.40 -10.29
N VAL A 919 -8.33 51.97 -10.87
CA VAL A 919 -7.29 51.18 -10.18
C VAL A 919 -6.29 52.08 -9.46
N GLY A 920 -6.04 53.30 -9.97
CA GLY A 920 -5.11 54.26 -9.41
C GLY A 920 -3.64 53.81 -9.53
N ASP A 921 -2.84 54.08 -8.50
CA ASP A 921 -1.37 53.89 -8.51
C ASP A 921 -0.91 52.46 -8.84
N GLN A 922 -1.75 51.45 -8.56
CA GLN A 922 -1.45 50.04 -8.85
C GLN A 922 -1.58 49.68 -10.34
N PHE A 923 -2.09 50.58 -11.18
CA PHE A 923 -2.33 50.29 -12.59
C PHE A 923 -1.03 50.03 -13.38
N VAL A 924 0.11 50.57 -12.94
CA VAL A 924 1.42 50.29 -13.55
C VAL A 924 1.78 48.80 -13.45
N GLU A 925 1.44 48.14 -12.34
CA GLU A 925 1.66 46.69 -12.18
C GLU A 925 0.77 45.88 -13.13
N VAL A 926 -0.45 46.35 -13.38
CA VAL A 926 -1.38 45.77 -14.36
C VAL A 926 -0.78 45.87 -15.76
N LEU A 927 -0.28 47.04 -16.14
CA LEU A 927 0.38 47.26 -17.43
C LEU A 927 1.62 46.36 -17.60
N GLN A 928 2.40 46.16 -16.54
CA GLN A 928 3.58 45.29 -16.56
C GLN A 928 3.20 43.83 -16.83
N LYS A 929 2.17 43.30 -16.17
CA LYS A 929 1.66 41.95 -16.41
C LYS A 929 1.05 41.81 -17.81
N TYR A 930 0.34 42.85 -18.27
CA TYR A 930 -0.35 42.87 -19.56
C TYR A 930 0.60 42.87 -20.78
N ASP A 931 1.86 43.29 -20.61
CA ASP A 931 2.88 43.30 -21.68
C ASP A 931 2.97 41.98 -22.46
N SER A 932 2.86 40.86 -21.74
CA SER A 932 2.94 39.51 -22.30
C SER A 932 1.80 39.16 -23.26
N TYR A 933 0.67 39.87 -23.20
CA TYR A 933 -0.51 39.62 -24.06
C TYR A 933 -0.51 40.44 -25.34
N ILE A 934 0.41 41.39 -25.50
CA ILE A 934 0.47 42.28 -26.66
C ILE A 934 1.20 41.58 -27.80
N ASP A 935 0.49 41.07 -28.80
CA ASP A 935 1.07 40.45 -29.99
C ASP A 935 1.48 41.50 -31.06
N GLN A 936 2.29 41.07 -32.04
CA GLN A 936 2.81 41.96 -33.08
C GLN A 936 1.73 42.38 -34.09
N ASP A 937 0.75 41.52 -34.38
CA ASP A 937 -0.27 41.78 -35.40
C ASP A 937 -1.23 42.87 -34.92
N SER A 938 -1.68 42.78 -33.66
CA SER A 938 -2.48 43.81 -33.00
C SER A 938 -1.79 45.17 -32.98
N VAL A 939 -0.47 45.22 -32.79
CA VAL A 939 0.31 46.47 -32.83
C VAL A 939 0.40 47.04 -34.23
N ASN A 940 0.49 46.19 -35.26
CA ASN A 940 0.60 46.66 -36.65
C ASN A 940 -0.67 47.36 -37.14
N GLU A 941 -1.85 46.92 -36.68
CA GLU A 941 -3.17 47.48 -37.03
C GLU A 941 -3.54 48.76 -36.26
N LEU A 942 -2.80 49.07 -35.19
CA LEU A 942 -3.08 50.21 -34.30
C LEU A 942 -2.90 51.56 -35.00
N LYS A 943 -3.89 52.46 -34.83
CA LYS A 943 -3.85 53.85 -35.31
C LYS A 943 -3.45 54.80 -34.19
N LEU A 944 -2.79 55.91 -34.53
CA LEU A 944 -2.39 56.93 -33.56
C LEU A 944 -3.58 57.50 -32.77
N SER A 945 -4.72 57.75 -33.44
CA SER A 945 -5.94 58.26 -32.80
C SER A 945 -6.57 57.33 -31.76
N GLU A 946 -6.16 56.07 -31.71
CA GLU A 946 -6.67 55.05 -30.78
C GLU A 946 -5.77 54.89 -29.55
N ILE A 947 -4.71 55.69 -29.41
CA ILE A 947 -3.73 55.61 -28.33
C ILE A 947 -4.00 56.73 -27.32
N PRO A 948 -4.54 56.42 -26.13
CA PRO A 948 -4.76 57.42 -25.10
C PRO A 948 -3.47 58.15 -24.70
N ILE A 949 -3.60 59.43 -24.38
CA ILE A 949 -2.51 60.24 -23.86
C ILE A 949 -2.19 59.77 -22.43
N GLY A 950 -0.93 59.47 -22.15
CA GLY A 950 -0.46 58.96 -20.85
C GLY A 950 0.03 57.52 -20.88
N VAL A 951 -0.41 56.71 -21.85
CA VAL A 951 -0.03 55.30 -22.00
C VAL A 951 1.47 55.12 -22.20
N LEU A 952 2.10 55.93 -23.05
CA LEU A 952 3.53 55.84 -23.36
C LEU A 952 4.38 56.30 -22.18
N SER A 953 3.91 57.26 -21.38
CA SER A 953 4.57 57.66 -20.14
C SER A 953 4.50 56.59 -19.07
N ASP A 954 3.35 55.96 -18.88
CA ASP A 954 3.13 54.93 -17.84
C ASP A 954 3.83 53.61 -18.17
N THR A 955 4.05 53.34 -19.46
CA THR A 955 4.66 52.09 -19.94
C THR A 955 6.15 52.20 -20.25
N LYS A 956 6.74 53.40 -20.20
CA LYS A 956 8.16 53.67 -20.52
C LYS A 956 9.15 52.75 -19.82
N ASN A 957 8.97 52.52 -18.51
CA ASN A 957 9.92 51.77 -17.69
C ASN A 957 9.62 50.27 -17.64
N ILE A 958 8.60 49.79 -18.37
CA ILE A 958 8.25 48.37 -18.38
C ILE A 958 9.28 47.62 -19.23
N SER A 959 9.97 46.66 -18.62
CA SER A 959 11.08 45.92 -19.24
C SER A 959 10.66 44.97 -20.36
N GLY A 960 9.35 44.75 -20.50
CA GLY A 960 8.71 43.83 -21.42
C GLY A 960 8.86 44.17 -22.92
N GLY A 961 8.47 43.22 -23.76
CA GLY A 961 8.60 43.33 -25.21
C GLY A 961 7.37 43.90 -25.90
N GLY A 962 6.19 43.78 -25.28
CA GLY A 962 4.89 44.20 -25.82
C GLY A 962 4.77 45.71 -25.95
N TRP A 963 4.85 46.44 -24.85
CA TRP A 963 4.77 47.90 -24.84
C TRP A 963 5.89 48.55 -25.64
N ARG A 964 7.09 47.94 -25.65
CA ARG A 964 8.19 48.39 -26.51
C ARG A 964 7.85 48.34 -28.00
N ARG A 965 7.05 47.35 -28.44
CA ARG A 965 6.55 47.31 -29.83
C ARG A 965 5.57 48.45 -30.10
N VAL A 966 4.69 48.76 -29.14
CA VAL A 966 3.76 49.91 -29.24
C VAL A 966 4.55 51.21 -29.38
N HIS A 967 5.53 51.47 -28.50
CA HIS A 967 6.40 52.66 -28.60
C HIS A 967 7.05 52.77 -29.99
N LYS A 968 7.65 51.69 -30.49
CA LYS A 968 8.28 51.67 -31.83
C LYS A 968 7.29 51.90 -32.97
N LYS A 969 6.05 51.39 -32.86
CA LYS A 969 5.00 51.61 -33.85
C LYS A 969 4.59 53.08 -33.89
N VAL A 970 4.41 53.71 -32.71
CA VAL A 970 4.10 55.14 -32.59
C VAL A 970 5.24 55.97 -33.17
N GLU A 971 6.49 55.69 -32.77
CA GLU A 971 7.69 56.33 -33.30
C GLU A 971 7.77 56.24 -34.82
N GLY A 972 7.65 55.03 -35.37
CA GLY A 972 7.71 54.80 -36.82
C GLY A 972 6.60 55.53 -37.58
N THR A 973 5.39 55.59 -37.02
CA THR A 973 4.25 56.25 -37.67
C THR A 973 4.39 57.78 -37.62
N LEU A 974 4.86 58.34 -36.51
CA LEU A 974 5.15 59.78 -36.39
C LEU A 974 6.29 60.21 -37.32
N LEU A 975 7.35 59.39 -37.47
CA LEU A 975 8.44 59.65 -38.41
C LEU A 975 7.99 59.61 -39.88
N GLN A 976 6.93 58.86 -40.20
CA GLN A 976 6.36 58.73 -41.55
C GLN A 976 5.26 59.76 -41.85
N THR A 977 4.87 60.59 -40.88
CA THR A 977 3.82 61.60 -41.06
C THR A 977 4.21 62.60 -42.16
N GLU A 978 3.32 62.83 -43.12
CA GLU A 978 3.61 63.70 -44.28
C GLU A 978 4.06 65.09 -43.84
N HIS A 979 5.20 65.51 -44.41
CA HIS A 979 5.92 66.71 -43.99
C HIS A 979 5.06 68.00 -43.97
N LYS A 980 4.08 68.11 -44.88
CA LYS A 980 3.23 69.31 -45.02
C LYS A 980 2.14 69.42 -43.96
N LEU A 981 1.79 68.32 -43.29
CA LEU A 981 0.70 68.28 -42.30
C LEU A 981 1.13 68.77 -40.91
N TRP A 982 2.44 68.87 -40.64
CA TRP A 982 2.95 69.28 -39.33
C TRP A 982 2.58 70.71 -38.93
N ALA A 983 2.42 71.62 -39.89
CA ALA A 983 1.99 72.99 -39.61
C ALA A 983 0.57 73.02 -39.01
N GLU A 984 -0.38 72.33 -39.64
CA GLU A 984 -1.76 72.24 -39.15
C GLU A 984 -1.83 71.54 -37.79
N LYS A 985 -1.15 70.39 -37.66
CA LYS A 985 -1.13 69.60 -36.41
C LYS A 985 -0.60 70.40 -35.22
N LEU A 986 0.50 71.14 -35.39
CA LEU A 986 1.11 71.95 -34.33
C LEU A 986 0.29 73.18 -33.96
N GLU A 987 -0.37 73.81 -34.93
CA GLU A 987 -1.23 74.98 -34.68
C GLU A 987 -2.52 74.60 -33.95
N ASN A 988 -3.05 73.40 -34.20
CA ASN A 988 -4.23 72.89 -33.51
C ASN A 988 -3.90 72.18 -32.18
N ALA A 989 -2.65 71.81 -31.94
CA ALA A 989 -2.23 70.84 -30.91
C ALA A 989 -3.02 69.53 -30.99
N ASP A 990 -3.04 68.92 -32.18
CA ASP A 990 -3.74 67.67 -32.42
C ASP A 990 -3.17 66.51 -31.57
N HIS A 991 -3.94 65.43 -31.46
CA HIS A 991 -3.59 64.23 -30.70
C HIS A 991 -2.17 63.70 -30.99
N ASP A 992 -1.73 63.68 -32.25
CA ASP A 992 -0.37 63.27 -32.64
C ASP A 992 0.71 64.14 -31.99
N VAL A 993 0.46 65.44 -31.80
CA VAL A 993 1.40 66.36 -31.15
C VAL A 993 1.49 66.07 -29.65
N CYS A 994 0.38 65.69 -29.02
CA CYS A 994 0.38 65.21 -27.63
C CYS A 994 1.22 63.93 -27.49
N LEU A 995 1.10 62.98 -28.41
CA LEU A 995 1.93 61.77 -28.43
C LEU A 995 3.42 62.09 -28.68
N VAL A 996 3.73 63.08 -29.52
CA VAL A 996 5.11 63.58 -29.69
C VAL A 996 5.65 64.13 -28.37
N ALA A 997 4.87 64.94 -27.66
CA ALA A 997 5.27 65.49 -26.36
C ALA A 997 5.55 64.37 -25.34
N GLU A 998 4.74 63.31 -25.34
CA GLU A 998 4.87 62.18 -24.43
C GLU A 998 6.14 61.35 -24.70
N MET A 999 6.42 61.01 -25.97
CA MET A 999 7.64 60.28 -26.34
C MET A 999 8.92 61.13 -26.32
N ALA A 1000 8.80 62.44 -26.46
CA ALA A 1000 9.96 63.33 -26.35
C ALA A 1000 10.50 63.36 -24.90
N ARG A 1001 9.61 63.37 -23.90
CA ARG A 1001 9.99 63.26 -22.47
C ARG A 1001 10.74 61.97 -22.16
N SER A 1002 10.50 60.89 -22.93
CA SER A 1002 11.25 59.64 -22.76
C SER A 1002 12.65 59.66 -23.39
N HIS A 1003 12.99 60.71 -24.15
CA HIS A 1003 14.18 60.82 -25.02
C HIS A 1003 14.22 59.76 -26.14
N GLU A 1004 13.11 59.08 -26.40
CA GLU A 1004 13.03 57.99 -27.38
C GLU A 1004 12.77 58.50 -28.80
N LEU A 1005 12.14 59.67 -28.97
CA LEU A 1005 11.81 60.24 -30.28
C LEU A 1005 12.74 61.40 -30.65
N LYS A 1006 13.35 61.33 -31.84
CA LYS A 1006 14.02 62.46 -32.50
C LYS A 1006 13.51 62.69 -33.92
N LEU A 1007 12.80 63.80 -34.12
CA LEU A 1007 12.25 64.22 -35.40
C LEU A 1007 13.27 65.08 -36.17
N ASP A 1008 14.15 64.45 -36.93
CA ASP A 1008 15.07 65.16 -37.84
C ASP A 1008 14.38 65.54 -39.17
N ASN A 1009 13.35 66.38 -39.07
CA ASN A 1009 12.57 66.85 -40.20
C ASN A 1009 12.62 68.38 -40.30
N ALA A 1010 13.10 68.90 -41.43
CA ALA A 1010 13.22 70.33 -41.66
C ALA A 1010 11.87 71.05 -41.65
N ASP A 1011 10.83 70.42 -42.19
CA ASP A 1011 9.48 70.99 -42.24
C ASP A 1011 8.84 71.01 -40.85
N PHE A 1012 9.08 69.99 -40.02
CA PHE A 1012 8.65 70.00 -38.61
C PHE A 1012 9.32 71.12 -37.80
N ARG A 1013 10.66 71.29 -37.94
CA ARG A 1013 11.38 72.38 -37.27
C ARG A 1013 10.87 73.75 -37.69
N LEU A 1014 10.63 73.93 -39.00
CA LEU A 1014 10.10 75.18 -39.54
C LEU A 1014 8.66 75.43 -39.07
N ALA A 1015 7.81 74.41 -39.06
CA ALA A 1015 6.46 74.47 -38.53
C ALA A 1015 6.44 74.83 -37.03
N PHE A 1016 7.29 74.19 -36.22
CA PHE A 1016 7.41 74.50 -34.78
C PHE A 1016 7.87 75.94 -34.54
N MET A 1017 8.90 76.40 -35.25
CA MET A 1017 9.38 77.79 -35.17
C MET A 1017 8.28 78.79 -35.56
N ASN A 1018 7.54 78.51 -36.64
CA ASN A 1018 6.44 79.37 -37.07
C ASN A 1018 5.29 79.39 -36.05
N MET A 1019 4.95 78.25 -35.45
CA MET A 1019 3.97 78.17 -34.36
C MET A 1019 4.41 79.04 -33.17
N VAL A 1020 5.66 78.95 -32.73
CA VAL A 1020 6.20 79.80 -31.64
C VAL A 1020 6.08 81.28 -31.97
N LEU A 1021 6.41 81.69 -33.21
CA LEU A 1021 6.30 83.08 -33.64
C LEU A 1021 4.83 83.55 -33.71
N LYS A 1022 3.92 82.70 -34.20
CA LYS A 1022 2.47 82.98 -34.24
C LYS A 1022 1.87 83.13 -32.84
N VAL A 1023 2.23 82.25 -31.89
CA VAL A 1023 1.82 82.37 -30.49
C VAL A 1023 2.33 83.68 -29.89
N LEU A 1024 3.61 84.00 -30.05
CA LEU A 1024 4.18 85.24 -29.53
C LEU A 1024 3.52 86.50 -30.14
N LYS A 1025 3.20 86.47 -31.44
CA LYS A 1025 2.47 87.53 -32.11
C LYS A 1025 1.01 87.65 -31.63
N GLY A 1026 0.43 86.58 -31.11
CA GLY A 1026 -0.98 86.49 -30.73
C GLY A 1026 -1.90 86.04 -31.86
N ASP A 1027 -1.35 85.47 -32.93
CA ASP A 1027 -2.13 84.89 -34.04
C ASP A 1027 -2.81 83.57 -33.61
N ILE A 1028 -2.30 82.92 -32.56
CA ILE A 1028 -2.87 81.73 -31.92
C ILE A 1028 -3.10 82.04 -30.45
N THR A 1029 -4.35 81.92 -30.00
CA THR A 1029 -4.78 82.27 -28.64
C THR A 1029 -5.29 81.08 -27.83
N GLU A 1030 -5.59 79.95 -28.47
CA GLU A 1030 -6.11 78.74 -27.84
C GLU A 1030 -5.70 77.49 -28.65
N PHE A 1031 -5.62 76.34 -27.97
CA PHE A 1031 -5.26 75.04 -28.54
C PHE A 1031 -6.34 74.01 -28.20
N SER A 1032 -6.52 73.00 -29.06
CA SER A 1032 -7.57 71.99 -28.86
C SER A 1032 -7.31 71.05 -27.68
N ASN A 1033 -6.03 70.84 -27.33
CA ASN A 1033 -5.60 70.03 -26.20
C ASN A 1033 -4.65 70.81 -25.29
N GLU A 1034 -4.68 70.52 -24.00
CA GLU A 1034 -3.66 71.01 -23.06
C GLU A 1034 -2.31 70.34 -23.39
N ILE A 1035 -1.30 71.14 -23.73
CA ILE A 1035 -0.01 70.63 -24.16
C ILE A 1035 1.15 71.49 -23.63
N ASN A 1036 2.25 70.82 -23.31
CA ASN A 1036 3.52 71.47 -23.04
C ASN A 1036 4.43 71.36 -24.27
N PHE A 1037 4.57 72.46 -25.00
CA PHE A 1037 5.42 72.53 -26.20
C PHE A 1037 6.92 72.54 -25.90
N ASP A 1038 7.36 72.75 -24.64
CA ASP A 1038 8.77 72.48 -24.29
C ASP A 1038 9.09 70.99 -24.47
N ALA A 1039 8.17 70.10 -24.10
CA ALA A 1039 8.33 68.67 -24.32
C ALA A 1039 8.34 68.34 -25.82
N VAL A 1040 7.47 68.96 -26.61
CA VAL A 1040 7.49 68.81 -28.09
C VAL A 1040 8.82 69.28 -28.67
N PHE A 1041 9.41 70.35 -28.13
CA PHE A 1041 10.71 70.86 -28.57
C PHE A 1041 11.86 69.87 -28.31
N GLU A 1042 11.80 69.09 -27.23
CA GLU A 1042 12.78 68.04 -26.93
C GLU A 1042 12.83 66.94 -28.01
N ALA A 1043 11.76 66.76 -28.80
CA ALA A 1043 11.75 65.87 -29.95
C ALA A 1043 12.69 66.34 -31.07
N ILE A 1044 13.07 67.61 -31.10
CA ILE A 1044 14.01 68.16 -32.10
C ILE A 1044 15.44 67.78 -31.68
N PRO A 1045 16.31 67.32 -32.61
CA PRO A 1045 17.71 67.05 -32.28
C PRO A 1045 18.44 68.30 -31.77
N GLU A 1046 19.25 68.13 -30.72
CA GLU A 1046 19.95 69.22 -30.01
C GLU A 1046 20.85 70.06 -30.92
N SER A 1047 21.39 69.44 -31.98
CA SER A 1047 22.20 70.10 -33.02
C SER A 1047 21.48 71.28 -33.68
N PHE A 1048 20.14 71.28 -33.72
CA PHE A 1048 19.32 72.33 -34.34
C PHE A 1048 18.77 73.35 -33.34
N HIS A 1049 18.84 73.11 -32.03
CA HIS A 1049 18.21 73.98 -31.02
C HIS A 1049 18.73 75.43 -31.11
N ASN A 1050 20.06 75.59 -31.15
CA ASN A 1050 20.69 76.91 -31.26
C ASN A 1050 20.29 77.65 -32.55
N ASP A 1051 20.08 76.91 -33.64
CA ASP A 1051 19.64 77.50 -34.91
C ASP A 1051 18.18 77.98 -34.82
N ILE A 1052 17.29 77.19 -34.22
CA ILE A 1052 15.89 77.58 -34.00
C ILE A 1052 15.82 78.84 -33.12
N PHE A 1053 16.55 78.87 -32.00
CA PHE A 1053 16.56 80.06 -31.15
C PHE A 1053 17.07 81.30 -31.88
N ARG A 1054 18.11 81.16 -32.71
CA ARG A 1054 18.61 82.25 -33.57
C ARG A 1054 17.53 82.71 -34.55
N GLN A 1055 16.91 81.80 -35.29
CA GLN A 1055 15.89 82.15 -36.27
C GLN A 1055 14.64 82.78 -35.62
N CYS A 1056 14.23 82.31 -34.44
CA CYS A 1056 13.18 82.95 -33.66
C CYS A 1056 13.56 84.39 -33.30
N ARG A 1057 14.79 84.65 -32.83
CA ARG A 1057 15.25 86.03 -32.54
C ARG A 1057 15.35 86.92 -33.78
N GLU A 1058 15.74 86.37 -34.92
CA GLU A 1058 15.82 87.13 -36.18
C GLU A 1058 14.44 87.49 -36.71
N LYS A 1059 13.44 86.61 -36.55
CA LYS A 1059 12.10 86.75 -37.13
C LYS A 1059 11.04 87.27 -36.14
N VAL A 1060 11.33 87.33 -34.84
CA VAL A 1060 10.37 87.83 -33.85
C VAL A 1060 10.02 89.29 -34.11
N SER A 1061 8.72 89.55 -34.24
CA SER A 1061 8.16 90.88 -34.49
C SER A 1061 6.74 90.94 -33.95
N GLU A 1062 6.27 92.13 -33.56
CA GLU A 1062 4.87 92.37 -33.20
C GLU A 1062 4.32 91.46 -32.07
N VAL A 1063 5.14 91.15 -31.06
CA VAL A 1063 4.72 90.32 -29.91
C VAL A 1063 3.60 91.01 -29.13
N SER A 1064 2.50 90.31 -28.87
CA SER A 1064 1.34 90.80 -28.13
C SER A 1064 1.39 90.44 -26.64
N HIS A 1065 0.60 91.13 -25.82
CA HIS A 1065 0.52 90.88 -24.37
C HIS A 1065 -0.05 89.49 -24.07
N GLU A 1066 -1.11 89.10 -24.78
CA GLU A 1066 -1.77 87.80 -24.62
C GLU A 1066 -0.87 86.66 -25.12
N GLY A 1067 -0.21 86.84 -26.27
CA GLY A 1067 0.73 85.86 -26.82
C GLY A 1067 1.93 85.60 -25.91
N LEU A 1068 2.46 86.66 -25.28
CA LEU A 1068 3.55 86.54 -24.32
C LEU A 1068 3.11 85.77 -23.05
N ARG A 1069 1.90 86.05 -22.53
CA ARG A 1069 1.34 85.31 -21.39
C ARG A 1069 1.10 83.83 -21.72
N LEU A 1070 0.55 83.55 -22.90
CA LEU A 1070 0.28 82.17 -23.34
C LEU A 1070 1.59 81.39 -23.56
N SER A 1071 2.66 82.04 -24.00
CA SER A 1071 3.97 81.39 -24.17
C SER A 1071 4.59 80.88 -22.86
N GLU A 1072 4.27 81.50 -21.72
CA GLU A 1072 4.76 81.05 -20.40
C GLU A 1072 4.15 79.73 -19.94
N THR A 1073 2.89 79.50 -20.31
CA THR A 1073 2.20 78.26 -19.96
C THR A 1073 2.58 77.14 -20.93
N LEU A 1074 2.81 77.48 -22.20
CA LEU A 1074 3.01 76.50 -23.25
C LEU A 1074 4.47 76.08 -23.46
N PHE A 1075 5.42 77.02 -23.44
CA PHE A 1075 6.84 76.74 -23.72
C PHE A 1075 7.82 77.66 -22.97
N PRO A 1076 7.76 77.73 -21.63
CA PRO A 1076 8.60 78.63 -20.84
C PRO A 1076 10.10 78.42 -21.04
N ASN A 1077 10.57 77.19 -21.27
CA ASN A 1077 12.00 76.91 -21.45
C ASN A 1077 12.49 77.31 -22.85
N VAL A 1078 11.69 77.08 -23.89
CA VAL A 1078 11.97 77.58 -25.24
C VAL A 1078 12.01 79.10 -25.23
N LEU A 1079 11.03 79.76 -24.58
CA LEU A 1079 11.00 81.22 -24.45
C LEU A 1079 12.26 81.75 -23.75
N LYS A 1080 12.64 81.14 -22.63
CA LYS A 1080 13.88 81.44 -21.90
C LYS A 1080 15.12 81.26 -22.79
N SER A 1081 15.16 80.21 -23.59
CA SER A 1081 16.28 79.89 -24.47
C SER A 1081 16.38 80.83 -25.68
N ILE A 1082 15.25 81.28 -26.23
CA ILE A 1082 15.22 82.33 -27.25
C ILE A 1082 15.88 83.59 -26.72
N VAL A 1083 15.62 83.97 -25.46
CA VAL A 1083 16.18 85.17 -24.82
C VAL A 1083 17.65 84.98 -24.41
N SER A 1084 18.06 83.79 -23.96
CA SER A 1084 19.33 83.58 -23.25
C SER A 1084 20.39 82.72 -23.94
N SER A 1085 20.00 81.82 -24.85
CA SER A 1085 20.88 80.80 -25.43
C SER A 1085 21.59 81.29 -26.69
N GLY A 1086 22.92 81.06 -26.75
CA GLY A 1086 23.81 81.36 -27.87
C GLY A 1086 25.08 82.12 -27.46
N GLU A 1087 26.25 81.65 -27.89
CA GLU A 1087 27.55 82.27 -27.54
C GLU A 1087 27.77 83.64 -28.21
N LYS A 1088 27.19 83.86 -29.40
CA LYS A 1088 27.32 85.09 -30.20
C LYS A 1088 25.98 85.50 -30.81
N ILE A 1089 25.26 86.38 -30.12
CA ILE A 1089 24.00 86.99 -30.60
C ILE A 1089 24.34 88.27 -31.37
N SER A 1090 23.83 88.40 -32.60
CA SER A 1090 24.07 89.57 -33.47
C SER A 1090 23.39 90.85 -32.94
N ALA A 1091 23.76 92.01 -33.50
CA ALA A 1091 23.17 93.28 -33.08
C ALA A 1091 21.67 93.38 -33.45
N SER A 1092 21.27 92.85 -34.60
CA SER A 1092 19.87 92.80 -35.04
C SER A 1092 19.02 91.87 -34.15
N GLU A 1093 19.53 90.70 -33.80
CA GLU A 1093 18.84 89.80 -32.86
C GLU A 1093 18.65 90.46 -31.48
N LYS A 1094 19.67 91.18 -30.98
CA LYS A 1094 19.58 91.92 -29.71
C LYS A 1094 18.54 93.03 -29.76
N ASP A 1095 18.48 93.76 -30.89
CA ASP A 1095 17.45 94.77 -31.12
C ASP A 1095 16.05 94.16 -31.08
N ASN A 1096 15.82 93.06 -31.81
CA ASN A 1096 14.51 92.39 -31.86
C ASN A 1096 14.06 91.87 -30.49
N VAL A 1097 14.94 91.15 -29.76
CA VAL A 1097 14.62 90.65 -28.41
C VAL A 1097 14.30 91.80 -27.45
N THR A 1098 15.07 92.89 -27.53
CA THR A 1098 14.83 94.07 -26.69
C THR A 1098 13.51 94.75 -27.06
N ARG A 1099 13.27 94.99 -28.35
CA ARG A 1099 12.13 95.75 -28.87
C ARG A 1099 10.81 95.02 -28.72
N HIS A 1100 10.81 93.70 -28.92
CA HIS A 1100 9.61 92.89 -29.03
C HIS A 1100 9.38 91.98 -27.82
N LEU A 1101 10.39 91.56 -27.06
CA LEU A 1101 10.18 90.75 -25.85
C LEU A 1101 10.33 91.58 -24.57
N LEU A 1102 11.44 92.34 -24.42
CA LEU A 1102 11.66 93.13 -23.20
C LEU A 1102 10.68 94.30 -23.07
N CYS A 1103 10.48 95.11 -24.13
CA CYS A 1103 9.51 96.21 -24.08
C CYS A 1103 8.09 95.69 -23.82
N THR A 1104 7.67 94.64 -24.51
CA THR A 1104 6.32 94.07 -24.34
C THR A 1104 6.14 93.48 -22.93
N ALA A 1105 7.17 92.85 -22.36
CA ALA A 1105 7.14 92.37 -20.97
C ALA A 1105 7.03 93.52 -19.95
N LEU A 1106 7.70 94.65 -20.20
CA LEU A 1106 7.58 95.86 -19.37
C LEU A 1106 6.19 96.50 -19.53
N GLU A 1107 5.71 96.66 -20.76
CA GLU A 1107 4.39 97.25 -21.09
C GLU A 1107 3.23 96.44 -20.50
N SER A 1108 3.35 95.12 -20.46
CA SER A 1108 2.33 94.20 -19.90
C SER A 1108 2.52 93.88 -18.41
N GLY A 1109 3.62 94.34 -17.79
CA GLY A 1109 3.96 93.99 -16.41
C GLY A 1109 4.23 92.50 -16.16
N ASN A 1110 4.70 91.79 -17.19
CA ASN A 1110 4.87 90.35 -17.18
C ASN A 1110 6.07 89.91 -16.32
N VAL A 1111 5.81 89.55 -15.06
CA VAL A 1111 6.84 89.21 -14.08
C VAL A 1111 7.69 88.00 -14.51
N ASN A 1112 7.10 86.97 -15.11
CA ASN A 1112 7.81 85.75 -15.48
C ASN A 1112 8.84 86.00 -16.60
N VAL A 1113 8.46 86.75 -17.64
CA VAL A 1113 9.39 87.11 -18.71
C VAL A 1113 10.44 88.12 -18.21
N LEU A 1114 10.07 89.08 -17.36
CA LEU A 1114 11.04 89.99 -16.74
C LEU A 1114 12.06 89.24 -15.87
N ASN A 1115 11.65 88.17 -15.18
CA ASN A 1115 12.55 87.30 -14.43
C ASN A 1115 13.55 86.57 -15.32
N ILE A 1116 13.16 86.18 -16.55
CA ILE A 1116 14.11 85.65 -17.55
C ILE A 1116 15.20 86.68 -17.83
N PHE A 1117 14.85 87.95 -18.07
CA PHE A 1117 15.82 89.02 -18.29
C PHE A 1117 16.66 89.34 -17.04
N LEU A 1118 16.08 89.30 -15.84
CA LEU A 1118 16.83 89.44 -14.59
C LEU A 1118 17.88 88.34 -14.43
N SER A 1119 17.55 87.10 -14.79
CA SER A 1119 18.47 85.96 -14.71
C SER A 1119 19.70 86.09 -15.64
N LEU A 1120 19.59 86.86 -16.73
CA LEU A 1120 20.73 87.17 -17.61
C LEU A 1120 21.75 88.13 -16.97
N GLY A 1121 21.30 88.93 -16.01
CA GLY A 1121 22.08 89.97 -15.37
C GLY A 1121 22.29 91.22 -16.22
N ARG A 1122 22.54 92.34 -15.53
CA ARG A 1122 22.66 93.69 -16.13
C ARG A 1122 23.66 93.79 -17.27
N ARG A 1123 24.79 93.06 -17.21
CA ARG A 1123 25.82 93.16 -18.25
C ARG A 1123 25.31 92.70 -19.61
N LYS A 1124 24.57 91.59 -19.66
CA LYS A 1124 24.01 91.04 -20.91
C LYS A 1124 22.83 91.88 -21.39
N VAL A 1125 21.90 92.23 -20.51
CA VAL A 1125 20.73 93.06 -20.88
C VAL A 1125 21.16 94.46 -21.32
N GLY A 1126 22.15 95.06 -20.66
CA GLY A 1126 22.76 96.31 -21.09
C GLY A 1126 23.45 96.18 -22.46
N ASP A 1127 24.14 95.08 -22.75
CA ASP A 1127 24.72 94.83 -24.09
C ASP A 1127 23.62 94.69 -25.16
N PHE A 1128 22.46 94.12 -24.81
CA PHE A 1128 21.32 94.01 -25.73
C PHE A 1128 20.79 95.40 -26.06
N ILE A 1129 20.43 96.19 -25.04
CA ILE A 1129 19.89 97.56 -25.19
C ILE A 1129 20.91 98.48 -25.88
N ASN A 1130 22.20 98.41 -25.53
CA ASN A 1130 23.21 99.30 -26.10
C ASN A 1130 23.44 99.07 -27.60
N LYS A 1131 23.32 97.82 -28.06
CA LYS A 1131 23.46 97.42 -29.46
C LYS A 1131 22.17 97.59 -30.27
N SER A 1132 21.05 97.90 -29.62
CA SER A 1132 19.77 98.25 -30.25
C SER A 1132 19.79 99.62 -30.95
N HIS A 1133 18.90 99.79 -31.93
CA HIS A 1133 18.67 101.07 -32.60
C HIS A 1133 18.12 102.12 -31.63
N GLN A 1134 18.32 103.41 -31.95
CA GLN A 1134 17.86 104.50 -31.08
C GLN A 1134 16.35 104.44 -30.83
N SER A 1135 15.56 104.12 -31.85
CA SER A 1135 14.10 103.96 -31.71
C SER A 1135 13.68 102.84 -30.76
N THR A 1136 14.51 101.80 -30.59
CA THR A 1136 14.27 100.72 -29.63
C THR A 1136 14.65 101.16 -28.21
N LYS A 1137 15.75 101.90 -28.05
CA LYS A 1137 16.16 102.49 -26.76
C LYS A 1137 15.10 103.44 -26.22
N ASP A 1138 14.56 104.31 -27.08
CA ASP A 1138 13.47 105.22 -26.72
C ASP A 1138 12.20 104.45 -26.33
N LYS A 1139 11.90 103.34 -27.03
CA LYS A 1139 10.79 102.44 -26.69
C LYS A 1139 10.99 101.77 -25.32
N VAL A 1140 12.20 101.31 -25.00
CA VAL A 1140 12.53 100.72 -23.69
C VAL A 1140 12.33 101.73 -22.56
N ASP A 1141 12.76 102.98 -22.75
CA ASP A 1141 12.57 104.04 -21.76
C ASP A 1141 11.09 104.38 -21.54
N GLY A 1142 10.29 104.40 -22.63
CA GLY A 1142 8.84 104.57 -22.58
C GLY A 1142 8.13 103.40 -21.88
N ALA A 1143 8.47 102.17 -22.25
CA ALA A 1143 7.93 100.95 -21.64
C ALA A 1143 8.26 100.84 -20.15
N LEU A 1144 9.49 101.18 -19.76
CA LEU A 1144 9.90 101.20 -18.35
C LEU A 1144 9.18 102.30 -17.56
N ALA A 1145 8.87 103.45 -18.18
CA ALA A 1145 8.08 104.50 -17.54
C ALA A 1145 6.61 104.10 -17.37
N ALA A 1146 6.02 103.41 -18.35
CA ALA A 1146 4.69 102.82 -18.23
C ALA A 1146 4.67 101.78 -17.09
N TYR A 1147 5.63 100.86 -17.08
CA TYR A 1147 5.77 99.85 -16.01
C TYR A 1147 5.95 100.49 -14.62
N ALA A 1148 6.61 101.64 -14.51
CA ALA A 1148 6.79 102.36 -13.24
C ALA A 1148 5.47 102.88 -12.65
N ASN A 1149 4.50 103.20 -13.50
CA ASN A 1149 3.18 103.68 -13.08
C ASN A 1149 2.26 102.53 -12.68
N ASP A 1150 2.44 101.37 -13.30
CA ASP A 1150 1.56 100.20 -13.14
C ASP A 1150 2.10 99.14 -12.15
N CYS A 1151 3.37 99.22 -11.72
CA CYS A 1151 3.99 98.24 -10.83
C CYS A 1151 3.77 98.55 -9.33
N ASP A 1152 3.06 97.66 -8.64
CA ASP A 1152 2.80 97.76 -7.19
C ASP A 1152 4.03 97.40 -6.32
N ASP A 1153 4.90 96.48 -6.78
CA ASP A 1153 6.12 96.07 -6.05
C ASP A 1153 7.30 96.99 -6.36
N ARG A 1154 7.49 98.00 -5.50
CA ARG A 1154 8.58 98.97 -5.63
C ARG A 1154 9.98 98.33 -5.53
N ALA A 1155 10.15 97.23 -4.80
CA ALA A 1155 11.45 96.57 -4.67
C ALA A 1155 11.80 95.78 -5.93
N TYR A 1156 10.83 95.07 -6.51
CA TYR A 1156 11.00 94.39 -7.79
C TYR A 1156 11.19 95.38 -8.94
N PHE A 1157 10.43 96.48 -8.97
CA PHE A 1157 10.63 97.56 -9.93
C PHE A 1157 12.05 98.14 -9.86
N GLN A 1158 12.63 98.30 -8.67
CA GLN A 1158 14.02 98.75 -8.54
C GLN A 1158 15.02 97.77 -9.16
N GLN A 1159 14.78 96.46 -9.05
CA GLN A 1159 15.64 95.44 -9.68
C GLN A 1159 15.53 95.50 -11.22
N VAL A 1160 14.31 95.58 -11.76
CA VAL A 1160 14.06 95.68 -13.21
C VAL A 1160 14.58 97.01 -13.77
N SER A 1161 14.36 98.12 -13.06
CA SER A 1161 14.88 99.44 -13.43
C SER A 1161 16.41 99.47 -13.40
N TYR A 1162 17.04 98.83 -12.40
CA TYR A 1162 18.50 98.67 -12.34
C TYR A 1162 19.03 97.81 -13.50
N LEU A 1163 18.31 96.76 -13.89
CA LEU A 1163 18.66 95.91 -15.03
C LEU A 1163 18.69 96.71 -16.35
N VAL A 1164 17.70 97.58 -16.56
CA VAL A 1164 17.51 98.34 -17.81
C VAL A 1164 18.37 99.62 -17.85
N LYS A 1165 18.36 100.44 -16.79
CA LYS A 1165 19.01 101.76 -16.76
C LYS A 1165 20.40 101.77 -16.11
N GLY A 1166 20.75 100.73 -15.34
CA GLY A 1166 21.94 100.73 -14.48
C GLY A 1166 21.84 101.74 -13.33
N LYS A 1167 22.91 101.88 -12.53
CA LYS A 1167 23.00 102.91 -11.49
C LYS A 1167 23.02 104.30 -12.13
N LYS A 1168 21.88 105.00 -12.18
CA LYS A 1168 21.89 106.47 -12.26
C LYS A 1168 22.31 107.02 -10.89
N LYS A 1169 23.38 107.84 -10.87
CA LYS A 1169 23.74 108.68 -9.72
C LYS A 1169 22.49 109.47 -9.31
N THR A 1170 22.06 109.29 -8.07
CA THR A 1170 20.93 109.98 -7.46
C THR A 1170 21.16 111.48 -7.44
N SER A 1171 20.34 112.25 -8.17
CA SER A 1171 20.09 113.66 -7.89
C SER A 1171 18.68 113.84 -7.32
N SER A 1172 18.64 113.88 -5.99
CA SER A 1172 17.67 114.51 -5.07
C SER A 1172 16.16 114.25 -5.19
N LEU A 1173 15.69 113.62 -4.12
CA LEU A 1173 14.33 113.51 -3.54
C LEU A 1173 13.56 114.84 -3.30
N TRP A 1174 13.92 115.96 -3.92
CA TRP A 1174 13.36 117.29 -3.60
C TRP A 1174 12.35 117.86 -4.63
N GLY A 1175 12.05 117.13 -5.72
CA GLY A 1175 11.19 117.62 -6.80
C GLY A 1175 9.68 117.37 -6.68
N ILE A 1176 9.21 116.70 -5.62
CA ILE A 1176 7.80 116.27 -5.51
C ILE A 1176 6.95 117.23 -4.63
N TRP A 1177 7.56 118.14 -3.87
CA TRP A 1177 6.83 118.84 -2.79
C TRP A 1177 6.51 120.35 -2.97
N PHE A 1178 7.06 121.09 -3.95
CA PHE A 1178 6.73 122.52 -4.09
C PHE A 1178 6.80 123.06 -5.55
N PRO A 1179 5.67 123.38 -6.22
CA PRO A 1179 5.65 123.96 -7.58
C PRO A 1179 5.71 125.49 -7.64
N HIS A 1180 5.87 126.20 -6.53
CA HIS A 1180 5.81 127.66 -6.51
C HIS A 1180 7.06 128.27 -5.88
N LEU A 1181 8.14 128.32 -6.67
CA LEU A 1181 9.15 129.39 -6.64
C LEU A 1181 10.12 129.15 -7.80
N VAL A 1182 9.88 129.87 -8.89
CA VAL A 1182 10.79 130.00 -10.05
C VAL A 1182 11.93 130.94 -9.64
N THR A 1183 13.18 130.60 -9.97
CA THR A 1183 14.02 131.41 -10.90
C THR A 1183 15.44 130.85 -11.08
N SER A 1184 15.79 130.72 -12.35
CA SER A 1184 17.09 130.90 -13.03
C SER A 1184 18.40 130.43 -12.39
N GLY A 1185 19.19 129.73 -13.19
CA GLY A 1185 20.64 129.69 -13.04
C GLY A 1185 21.24 128.55 -13.83
N LYS A 1186 22.06 128.89 -14.81
CA LYS A 1186 22.59 128.06 -15.88
C LYS A 1186 24.06 127.70 -15.60
N ASP A 1187 24.55 126.71 -16.35
CA ASP A 1187 25.98 126.43 -16.66
C ASP A 1187 26.80 125.87 -15.47
N GLU A 1188 27.78 124.97 -15.60
CA GLU A 1188 28.46 124.27 -16.69
C GLU A 1188 29.30 123.14 -16.05
N GLU A 1189 29.45 122.05 -16.80
CA GLU A 1189 30.66 121.23 -17.02
C GLU A 1189 31.64 120.76 -15.91
N GLU A 1190 31.92 119.46 -16.06
CA GLU A 1190 33.24 118.81 -16.15
C GLU A 1190 33.76 117.88 -15.03
N GLU A 1191 34.02 116.67 -15.52
CA GLU A 1191 35.16 115.79 -15.31
C GLU A 1191 35.36 114.95 -14.02
N ALA A 1192 35.27 113.65 -14.29
CA ALA A 1192 36.31 112.63 -14.09
C ALA A 1192 36.43 111.89 -12.75
N GLU A 1193 36.81 110.62 -12.96
CA GLU A 1193 37.50 109.68 -12.06
C GLU A 1193 36.71 108.78 -11.08
N ASP A 1194 36.47 107.56 -11.58
CA ASP A 1194 37.28 106.36 -11.31
C ASP A 1194 36.72 105.21 -10.46
N GLN A 1195 37.04 104.00 -10.97
CA GLN A 1195 37.20 102.71 -10.28
C GLN A 1195 35.98 101.98 -9.64
N ARG A 1196 35.43 100.99 -10.36
CA ARG A 1196 35.55 99.53 -10.07
C ARG A 1196 34.63 98.67 -10.94
#